data_AF-A0A1Q5RLY9-F1
#
_entry.id   AF-A0A1Q5RLY9-F1
#
_cell.length_a   1.000
_cell.length_b   1.000
_cell.length_c   1.000
_cell.angle_alpha   90.00
_cell.angle_beta   90.00
_cell.angle_gamma   90.00
#
_symmetry.space_group_name_H-M   'P 1'
#
loop_
_entity.id
_entity.type
_entity.pdbx_description
1 polymer ?
#
loop_
_entity_poly.entity_id
_entity_poly.type
_entity_poly.pdbx_seq_one_letter_code
_entity_poly.pdbx_strand_id
1 'polypeptide(L)'
;MNHLTFWRERRSLRLLAAVVVGALLGLTSGASSEPVRKSGYAIGTETCGSGDLAFPRIQIDMKAGFCAGLVASEEDHLKFPRSIVQVPGRDLFVVADMGGWGHTDGRLLLLDPHAPQGQRFKELLTAIEYPFGLVIGPDKKLYASTAETIFRFDPLADNPRSTVETIVRHMPGRRITLPDGTRLDESAHPLKQFVFDRNGRLFVNIGSHSDDCITPAPITRPCAAAEGAAAMASIWLFTPPAGGIFPALKPNDPDPPHTVYARGLRNSMALALHPNFPDAGYAFLQGENGRDLSDIFKPNEEINAVEQGKHYGWPYCYDVSTPSSEFKLVLQSGTYKSLCAANALYKAPFSLLPPHGAPLAMLYYHGAKFPELEGKLLVGLHGYRPTGSRVLIYEVDDHGFPKPSPAPVRYHVSCAADPTRSFQTDAGEIAAAPFEELIAGWHRVNGARPQGAPVGMTVAEDGAIWLVEDKNQTVIRIDRAAGDPPQPLPCDMRSQAMIDQLAAFVARDAQNSGRVTTLRKGLVEKHCVGCHSDFGLKPGQSDADKNATVLRFMLSQDGWIYPDDPESGKLRTRLRGLGAEKLMPPGGESLPKTEPGYARLLDTVDLLVAKMVPGTRMRIKSGPPQRKFYGKSNKECGEIPASKVVVVTQRSAVDKPGFSRFFRPADPYLNGGCTDGDGYYIRQEFLVPVQ
;
A
#
# COMPACT_ATOMS: atom_id res chain seq x y z
N MET A 1 -1.03 41.17 76.89
CA MET A 1 -0.87 40.27 75.73
C MET A 1 -2.27 39.85 75.31
N ASN A 2 -2.77 40.41 74.20
CA ASN A 2 -4.20 40.52 73.84
C ASN A 2 -4.94 39.16 73.85
N HIS A 3 -5.91 38.86 74.73
CA HIS A 3 -7.31 39.35 74.91
C HIS A 3 -8.24 38.86 73.77
N LEU A 4 -9.41 38.20 73.93
CA LEU A 4 -10.47 38.04 74.97
C LEU A 4 -11.39 36.84 74.57
N THR A 5 -11.72 35.86 75.43
CA THR A 5 -13.04 35.55 76.11
C THR A 5 -14.34 35.56 75.25
N PHE A 6 -15.44 34.79 75.44
CA PHE A 6 -16.13 34.15 76.58
C PHE A 6 -17.27 33.19 76.07
N TRP A 7 -17.56 32.12 76.84
CA TRP A 7 -18.81 31.35 77.13
C TRP A 7 -20.09 31.31 76.24
N ARG A 8 -20.69 30.10 76.09
CA ARG A 8 -21.91 29.54 76.80
C ARG A 8 -22.94 28.76 75.93
N GLU A 9 -23.36 27.57 76.44
CA GLU A 9 -24.71 26.93 76.51
C GLU A 9 -25.78 27.19 75.40
N ARG A 10 -26.61 26.26 74.89
CA ARG A 10 -27.55 25.32 75.58
C ARG A 10 -28.36 24.47 74.56
N ARG A 11 -28.69 23.24 74.97
CA ARG A 11 -29.77 22.28 74.60
C ARG A 11 -30.96 22.74 73.72
N SER A 12 -31.45 21.89 72.80
CA SER A 12 -32.73 21.13 72.89
C SER A 12 -33.45 20.80 71.55
N LEU A 13 -33.77 19.50 71.38
CA LEU A 13 -35.03 18.88 70.93
C LEU A 13 -35.54 18.85 69.45
N ARG A 14 -35.73 17.58 69.00
CA ARG A 14 -36.88 16.94 68.28
C ARG A 14 -37.02 17.15 66.75
N LEU A 15 -36.84 16.10 65.94
CA LEU A 15 -37.81 15.04 65.54
C LEU A 15 -38.91 15.55 64.59
N LEU A 16 -38.85 15.15 63.30
CA LEU A 16 -39.85 14.30 62.60
C LEU A 16 -39.74 14.38 61.06
N ALA A 17 -39.67 13.18 60.45
CA ALA A 17 -40.30 12.72 59.20
C ALA A 17 -40.02 13.48 57.87
N ALA A 18 -39.92 12.87 56.69
CA ALA A 18 -40.29 11.54 56.22
C ALA A 18 -39.44 11.16 55.01
N VAL A 19 -39.30 9.85 54.83
CA VAL A 19 -38.70 9.15 53.69
C VAL A 19 -39.57 9.33 52.44
N VAL A 20 -38.96 9.73 51.31
CA VAL A 20 -39.43 9.35 49.98
C VAL A 20 -38.25 8.73 49.23
N VAL A 21 -38.33 7.43 49.03
CA VAL A 21 -37.44 6.64 48.17
C VAL A 21 -37.77 6.98 46.72
N GLY A 22 -36.86 7.68 46.05
CA GLY A 22 -36.84 7.79 44.59
C GLY A 22 -35.74 6.89 44.04
N ALA A 23 -36.12 5.73 43.50
CA ALA A 23 -35.22 4.84 42.79
C ALA A 23 -34.78 5.51 41.47
N LEU A 24 -33.62 6.15 41.47
CA LEU A 24 -32.90 6.53 40.26
C LEU A 24 -32.04 5.34 39.83
N LEU A 25 -32.60 4.52 38.94
CA LEU A 25 -31.82 3.63 38.06
C LEU A 25 -30.91 4.54 37.23
N GLY A 26 -29.67 4.68 37.68
CA GLY A 26 -28.60 5.28 36.90
C GLY A 26 -28.35 4.42 35.68
N LEU A 27 -28.88 4.84 34.54
CA LEU A 27 -28.40 4.46 33.22
C LEU A 27 -26.94 4.91 33.14
N THR A 28 -26.01 4.02 33.48
CA THR A 28 -24.63 4.18 33.04
C THR A 28 -24.64 3.97 31.53
N SER A 29 -24.73 5.08 30.80
CA SER A 29 -24.29 5.13 29.41
C SER A 29 -22.84 4.64 29.41
N GLY A 30 -22.63 3.39 29.00
CA GLY A 30 -21.30 2.88 28.72
C GLY A 30 -20.72 3.77 27.64
N ALA A 31 -19.91 4.74 28.03
CA ALA A 31 -19.05 5.46 27.11
C ALA A 31 -18.14 4.39 26.51
N SER A 32 -18.43 3.99 25.27
CA SER A 32 -17.57 3.12 24.50
C SER A 32 -16.23 3.84 24.39
N SER A 33 -15.24 3.46 25.21
CA SER A 33 -13.89 3.99 25.12
C SER A 33 -13.37 3.70 23.71
N GLU A 34 -12.89 4.72 23.01
CA GLU A 34 -12.26 4.50 21.71
C GLU A 34 -11.11 3.49 21.85
N PRO A 35 -10.97 2.52 20.91
CA PRO A 35 -9.90 1.55 20.97
C PRO A 35 -8.55 2.26 20.91
N VAL A 36 -7.58 1.80 21.70
CA VAL A 36 -6.20 2.30 21.67
C VAL A 36 -5.66 2.10 20.26
N ARG A 37 -4.98 3.12 19.71
CA ARG A 37 -4.39 3.06 18.36
C ARG A 37 -2.90 3.29 18.38
N LYS A 38 -2.17 2.52 17.59
CA LYS A 38 -0.72 2.69 17.35
C LYS A 38 -0.45 2.66 15.87
N SER A 39 0.21 3.70 15.34
CA SER A 39 0.43 3.83 13.90
C SER A 39 -0.85 3.65 13.06
N GLY A 40 -1.99 4.09 13.60
CA GLY A 40 -3.32 3.94 12.97
C GLY A 40 -4.00 2.58 13.16
N TYR A 41 -3.31 1.54 13.63
CA TYR A 41 -3.91 0.23 13.92
C TYR A 41 -4.67 0.27 15.26
N ALA A 42 -5.92 -0.21 15.26
CA ALA A 42 -6.64 -0.48 16.49
C ALA A 42 -6.04 -1.69 17.19
N ILE A 43 -5.71 -1.51 18.48
CA ILE A 43 -5.06 -2.52 19.31
C ILE A 43 -6.07 -3.09 20.29
N GLY A 44 -6.29 -4.41 20.21
CA GLY A 44 -7.12 -5.17 21.13
C GLY A 44 -6.31 -5.84 22.24
N THR A 45 -6.95 -6.75 22.96
CA THR A 45 -6.31 -7.60 23.99
C THR A 45 -5.68 -8.87 23.41
N GLU A 46 -5.97 -9.21 22.15
CA GLU A 46 -5.38 -10.37 21.47
C GLU A 46 -3.90 -10.15 21.15
N THR A 47 -3.14 -11.23 21.17
CA THR A 47 -1.74 -11.25 20.79
C THR A 47 -1.48 -12.22 19.64
N CYS A 48 -0.38 -12.00 18.93
CA CYS A 48 0.15 -12.86 17.89
C CYS A 48 1.59 -13.25 18.26
N GLY A 49 1.89 -14.55 18.20
CA GLY A 49 3.14 -15.12 18.69
C GLY A 49 2.99 -15.79 20.05
N SER A 50 4.12 -16.12 20.67
CA SER A 50 4.15 -16.87 21.94
C SER A 50 5.31 -16.43 22.82
N GLY A 51 5.18 -16.63 24.14
CA GLY A 51 6.19 -16.23 25.12
C GLY A 51 6.49 -14.72 25.04
N ASP A 52 7.77 -14.38 25.17
CA ASP A 52 8.25 -12.99 25.17
C ASP A 52 8.23 -12.33 23.77
N LEU A 53 7.82 -13.09 22.74
CA LEU A 53 7.65 -12.64 21.35
C LEU A 53 6.16 -12.64 20.94
N ALA A 54 5.25 -12.58 21.92
CA ALA A 54 3.84 -12.33 21.70
C ALA A 54 3.57 -10.81 21.66
N PHE A 55 3.18 -10.31 20.49
CA PHE A 55 2.91 -8.89 20.26
C PHE A 55 1.41 -8.63 20.09
N PRO A 56 0.91 -7.40 20.36
CA PRO A 56 -0.49 -7.09 20.13
C PRO A 56 -0.91 -7.42 18.69
N ARG A 57 -1.97 -8.21 18.55
CA ARG A 57 -2.46 -8.65 17.25
C ARG A 57 -3.13 -7.48 16.55
N ILE A 58 -2.71 -7.23 15.31
CA ILE A 58 -3.35 -6.24 14.44
C ILE A 58 -4.32 -6.94 13.49
N GLN A 59 -5.46 -6.29 13.24
CA GLN A 59 -6.50 -6.81 12.37
C GLN A 59 -6.12 -6.57 10.91
N ILE A 60 -5.23 -7.40 10.37
CA ILE A 60 -4.91 -7.48 8.94
C ILE A 60 -5.49 -8.80 8.41
N ASP A 61 -5.93 -8.81 7.15
CA ASP A 61 -6.45 -10.03 6.54
C ASP A 61 -5.26 -10.93 6.18
N MET A 62 -5.21 -12.12 6.77
CA MET A 62 -4.09 -13.06 6.66
C MET A 62 -4.58 -14.38 6.07
N LYS A 63 -3.68 -15.10 5.40
CA LYS A 63 -3.90 -16.53 5.10
C LYS A 63 -4.25 -17.28 6.40
N ALA A 64 -5.16 -18.25 6.28
CA ALA A 64 -5.54 -19.12 7.40
C ALA A 64 -4.30 -19.74 8.08
N GLY A 65 -4.28 -19.75 9.42
CA GLY A 65 -3.14 -20.25 10.20
C GLY A 65 -2.05 -19.23 10.52
N PHE A 66 -2.21 -17.97 10.09
CA PHE A 66 -1.26 -16.88 10.34
C PHE A 66 -1.91 -15.71 11.10
N CYS A 67 -1.10 -14.98 11.86
CA CYS A 67 -1.46 -13.70 12.45
C CYS A 67 -0.34 -12.68 12.24
N ALA A 68 -0.66 -11.40 12.42
CA ALA A 68 0.30 -10.30 12.44
C ALA A 68 0.32 -9.65 13.83
N GLY A 69 1.51 -9.54 14.41
CA GLY A 69 1.78 -8.85 15.67
C GLY A 69 2.53 -7.55 15.44
N LEU A 70 2.07 -6.46 16.07
CA LEU A 70 2.73 -5.16 16.01
C LEU A 70 3.90 -5.10 17.00
N VAL A 71 5.12 -5.21 16.49
CA VAL A 71 6.34 -5.24 17.30
C VAL A 71 6.73 -3.84 17.76
N ALA A 72 6.74 -2.90 16.81
CA ALA A 72 7.08 -1.51 17.04
C ALA A 72 6.19 -0.58 16.21
N SER A 73 6.00 0.65 16.69
CA SER A 73 5.19 1.69 16.04
C SER A 73 5.91 3.04 16.01
N GLU A 74 5.22 4.10 15.56
CA GLU A 74 5.71 5.49 15.65
C GLU A 74 6.14 5.88 17.08
N GLU A 75 5.55 5.27 18.10
CA GLU A 75 5.89 5.50 19.51
C GLU A 75 7.30 5.01 19.86
N ASP A 76 7.86 4.09 19.07
CA ASP A 76 9.25 3.62 19.16
C ASP A 76 10.21 4.49 18.32
N HIS A 77 9.76 5.65 17.84
CA HIS A 77 10.54 6.66 17.12
C HIS A 77 11.12 6.23 15.76
N LEU A 78 10.50 5.22 15.14
CA LEU A 78 10.65 4.95 13.72
C LEU A 78 10.17 6.15 12.89
N LYS A 79 10.83 6.41 11.76
CA LYS A 79 10.44 7.52 10.87
C LYS A 79 10.12 7.07 9.46
N PHE A 80 10.99 6.28 8.87
CA PHE A 80 10.82 5.79 7.51
C PHE A 80 11.59 4.47 7.31
N PRO A 81 11.24 3.39 8.03
CA PRO A 81 11.94 2.11 7.98
C PRO A 81 11.83 1.46 6.60
N ARG A 82 12.96 1.01 6.04
CA ARG A 82 13.07 0.47 4.69
C ARG A 82 13.41 -1.02 4.67
N SER A 83 14.35 -1.46 5.48
CA SER A 83 14.77 -2.87 5.53
C SER A 83 15.02 -3.34 6.95
N ILE A 84 14.92 -4.65 7.16
CA ILE A 84 15.17 -5.32 8.44
C ILE A 84 15.94 -6.61 8.20
N VAL A 85 16.92 -6.90 9.06
CA VAL A 85 17.66 -8.17 9.06
C VAL A 85 17.98 -8.59 10.48
N GLN A 86 17.94 -9.89 10.76
CA GLN A 86 18.36 -10.41 12.06
C GLN A 86 19.89 -10.41 12.16
N VAL A 87 20.41 -10.07 13.34
CA VAL A 87 21.82 -10.24 13.68
C VAL A 87 22.08 -11.74 13.91
N PRO A 88 23.03 -12.37 13.18
CA PRO A 88 23.24 -13.81 13.27
C PRO A 88 23.47 -14.32 14.70
N GLY A 89 22.73 -15.37 15.09
CA GLY A 89 22.81 -16.01 16.39
C GLY A 89 22.34 -15.14 17.57
N ARG A 90 21.51 -14.12 17.32
CA ARG A 90 20.95 -13.22 18.33
C ARG A 90 19.50 -12.90 18.01
N ASP A 91 18.67 -12.76 19.03
CA ASP A 91 17.29 -12.25 18.90
C ASP A 91 17.26 -10.71 18.81
N LEU A 92 18.15 -10.15 17.99
CA LEU A 92 18.27 -8.72 17.73
C LEU A 92 18.20 -8.48 16.23
N PHE A 93 17.63 -7.34 15.82
CA PHE A 93 17.49 -7.00 14.41
C PHE A 93 18.11 -5.64 14.14
N VAL A 94 18.65 -5.45 12.93
CA VAL A 94 19.00 -4.11 12.45
C VAL A 94 17.92 -3.65 11.50
N VAL A 95 17.50 -2.40 11.65
CA VAL A 95 16.54 -1.71 10.77
C VAL A 95 17.25 -0.54 10.09
N ALA A 96 17.16 -0.49 8.76
CA ALA A 96 17.52 0.69 7.99
C ALA A 96 16.35 1.68 8.04
N ASP A 97 16.48 2.76 8.79
CA ASP A 97 15.49 3.83 8.86
C ASP A 97 15.96 5.02 8.03
N MET A 98 15.27 5.31 6.94
CA MET A 98 15.69 6.36 6.02
C MET A 98 15.51 7.76 6.60
N GLY A 99 14.68 7.92 7.64
CA GLY A 99 14.36 9.22 8.26
C GLY A 99 13.48 10.12 7.39
N GLY A 100 13.76 10.18 6.10
CA GLY A 100 13.07 10.98 5.11
C GLY A 100 13.88 11.08 3.82
N TRP A 101 13.52 12.05 2.96
CA TRP A 101 14.23 12.33 1.71
C TRP A 101 15.31 13.42 1.86
N GLY A 102 15.58 13.90 3.08
CA GLY A 102 16.76 14.74 3.33
C GLY A 102 18.04 13.93 3.23
N HIS A 103 19.13 14.61 2.84
CA HIS A 103 20.37 13.96 2.42
C HIS A 103 21.04 13.10 3.51
N THR A 104 20.92 13.47 4.78
CA THR A 104 21.56 12.77 5.91
C THR A 104 20.55 12.45 7.02
N ASP A 105 19.29 12.28 6.68
CA ASP A 105 18.25 11.99 7.70
C ASP A 105 18.30 10.53 8.18
N GLY A 106 18.98 9.66 7.43
CA GLY A 106 18.97 8.22 7.63
C GLY A 106 19.81 7.74 8.81
N ARG A 107 19.40 6.57 9.32
CA ARG A 107 19.93 5.91 10.50
C ARG A 107 19.91 4.40 10.31
N LEU A 108 20.83 3.71 10.99
CA LEU A 108 20.72 2.27 11.26
C LEU A 108 20.41 2.08 12.74
N LEU A 109 19.37 1.31 13.03
CA LEU A 109 18.85 1.11 14.38
C LEU A 109 18.96 -0.37 14.76
N LEU A 110 19.36 -0.65 16.01
CA LEU A 110 19.28 -1.98 16.60
C LEU A 110 17.94 -2.10 17.33
N LEU A 111 17.13 -3.05 16.89
CA LEU A 111 15.88 -3.46 17.52
C LEU A 111 16.13 -4.60 18.50
N ASP A 112 15.77 -4.37 19.75
CA ASP A 112 15.55 -5.40 20.77
C ASP A 112 14.04 -5.67 20.90
N PRO A 113 13.54 -6.82 20.43
CA PRO A 113 12.12 -7.17 20.51
C PRO A 113 11.67 -7.54 21.94
N HIS A 114 12.58 -7.72 22.89
CA HIS A 114 12.27 -8.01 24.29
C HIS A 114 12.21 -6.75 25.16
N ALA A 115 12.78 -5.64 24.70
CA ALA A 115 12.73 -4.37 25.41
C ALA A 115 11.30 -3.81 25.50
N PRO A 116 10.98 -3.02 26.55
CA PRO A 116 9.70 -2.32 26.65
C PRO A 116 9.47 -1.39 25.45
N GLN A 117 8.20 -1.19 25.10
CA GLN A 117 7.82 -0.23 24.06
C GLN A 117 8.34 1.18 24.39
N GLY A 118 8.77 1.90 23.35
CA GLY A 118 9.44 3.20 23.44
C GLY A 118 10.94 3.10 23.76
N GLN A 119 11.43 1.90 24.09
CA GLN A 119 12.85 1.64 24.41
C GLN A 119 13.44 0.53 23.53
N ARG A 120 12.74 0.12 22.48
CA ARG A 120 13.11 -1.01 21.62
C ARG A 120 14.30 -0.73 20.71
N PHE A 121 14.58 0.53 20.40
CA PHE A 121 15.62 0.90 19.44
C PHE A 121 16.80 1.60 20.10
N LYS A 122 18.00 1.15 19.70
CA LYS A 122 19.27 1.85 19.92
C LYS A 122 19.81 2.35 18.59
N GLU A 123 20.20 3.61 18.49
CA GLU A 123 20.88 4.12 17.29
C GLU A 123 22.27 3.49 17.16
N LEU A 124 22.55 2.87 16.02
CA LEU A 124 23.86 2.31 15.68
C LEU A 124 24.70 3.33 14.91
N LEU A 125 24.11 3.83 13.82
CA LEU A 125 24.70 4.85 12.95
C LEU A 125 23.64 5.90 12.62
N THR A 126 24.06 7.15 12.53
CA THR A 126 23.24 8.31 12.17
C THR A 126 23.91 9.09 11.03
N ALA A 127 23.18 10.04 10.44
CA ALA A 127 23.66 10.82 9.30
C ALA A 127 24.04 9.95 8.09
N ILE A 128 23.23 8.91 7.85
CA ILE A 128 23.40 7.98 6.73
C ILE A 128 22.53 8.47 5.57
N GLU A 129 23.11 8.54 4.38
CA GLU A 129 22.38 8.94 3.18
C GLU A 129 21.51 7.79 2.65
N TYR A 130 20.19 8.02 2.61
CA TYR A 130 19.20 7.16 1.96
C TYR A 130 19.40 5.64 2.19
N PRO A 131 19.54 5.16 3.44
CA PRO A 131 19.79 3.75 3.69
C PRO A 131 18.62 2.88 3.21
N PHE A 132 18.94 1.78 2.53
CA PHE A 132 17.95 0.80 2.05
C PHE A 132 18.46 -0.63 2.18
N GLY A 133 19.43 -1.04 1.36
CA GLY A 133 19.89 -2.42 1.31
C GLY A 133 20.53 -2.82 2.64
N LEU A 134 20.12 -3.97 3.16
CA LEU A 134 20.56 -4.51 4.45
C LEU A 134 20.63 -6.03 4.36
N VAL A 135 21.84 -6.61 4.39
CA VAL A 135 22.06 -8.03 4.08
C VAL A 135 23.17 -8.59 4.97
N ILE A 136 23.08 -9.86 5.37
CA ILE A 136 24.20 -10.59 5.98
C ILE A 136 25.10 -11.12 4.86
N GLY A 137 26.35 -10.68 4.84
CA GLY A 137 27.33 -11.05 3.82
C GLY A 137 27.91 -12.45 4.00
N PRO A 138 28.74 -12.91 3.04
CA PRO A 138 29.38 -14.22 3.07
C PRO A 138 30.32 -14.41 4.27
N ASP A 139 30.85 -13.33 4.82
CA ASP A 139 31.69 -13.28 6.02
C ASP A 139 30.89 -13.23 7.34
N LYS A 140 29.56 -13.39 7.26
CA LYS A 140 28.60 -13.31 8.38
C LYS A 140 28.53 -11.93 9.05
N LYS A 141 29.09 -10.89 8.44
CA LYS A 141 28.91 -9.50 8.88
C LYS A 141 27.67 -8.89 8.24
N LEU A 142 27.19 -7.80 8.83
CA LEU A 142 26.08 -7.04 8.30
C LEU A 142 26.57 -5.96 7.34
N TYR A 143 25.99 -5.97 6.13
CA TYR A 143 26.23 -5.00 5.07
C TYR A 143 25.04 -4.07 4.95
N ALA A 144 25.32 -2.79 4.78
CA ALA A 144 24.33 -1.75 4.54
C ALA A 144 24.72 -0.89 3.33
N SER A 145 23.73 -0.32 2.65
CA SER A 145 23.98 0.65 1.58
C SER A 145 23.61 2.07 1.97
N THR A 146 24.29 3.04 1.35
CA THR A 146 23.74 4.38 1.09
C THR A 146 23.26 4.47 -0.36
N ALA A 147 22.94 5.67 -0.85
CA ALA A 147 22.71 5.87 -2.29
C ALA A 147 23.97 5.66 -3.15
N GLU A 148 25.17 5.81 -2.58
CA GLU A 148 26.45 5.80 -3.32
C GLU A 148 27.44 4.74 -2.84
N THR A 149 27.20 4.13 -1.68
CA THR A 149 28.17 3.23 -1.04
C THR A 149 27.52 1.93 -0.56
N ILE A 150 28.32 0.88 -0.45
CA ILE A 150 28.03 -0.31 0.35
C ILE A 150 29.16 -0.46 1.36
N PHE A 151 28.82 -0.65 2.62
CA PHE A 151 29.75 -0.83 3.72
C PHE A 151 29.28 -1.97 4.63
N ARG A 152 30.19 -2.52 5.43
CA ARG A 152 29.86 -3.47 6.50
C ARG A 152 30.33 -2.94 7.84
N PHE A 153 29.70 -3.39 8.92
CA PHE A 153 30.07 -2.99 10.27
C PHE A 153 29.63 -4.04 11.31
N ASP A 154 30.12 -3.90 12.54
CA ASP A 154 29.68 -4.70 13.67
C ASP A 154 28.58 -3.95 14.45
N PRO A 155 27.31 -4.41 14.41
CA PRO A 155 26.22 -3.76 15.11
C PRO A 155 26.26 -3.97 16.64
N LEU A 156 27.07 -4.91 17.14
CA LEU A 156 27.17 -5.24 18.55
C LEU A 156 28.39 -4.62 19.24
N ALA A 157 29.28 -3.98 18.48
CA ALA A 157 30.42 -3.26 19.04
C ALA A 157 29.94 -2.11 19.96
N ASP A 158 30.75 -1.78 20.98
CA ASP A 158 30.47 -0.63 21.87
C ASP A 158 30.36 0.69 21.08
N ASN A 159 31.16 0.81 20.01
CA ASN A 159 31.11 1.90 19.05
C ASN A 159 31.00 1.37 17.61
N PRO A 160 29.78 1.09 17.10
CA PRO A 160 29.57 0.54 15.76
C PRO A 160 30.22 1.38 14.66
N ARG A 161 30.21 2.72 14.80
CA ARG A 161 30.81 3.64 13.83
C ARG A 161 32.30 3.42 13.62
N SER A 162 33.03 3.00 14.66
CA SER A 162 34.47 2.71 14.55
C SER A 162 34.79 1.42 13.78
N THR A 163 33.78 0.59 13.50
CA THR A 163 33.93 -0.69 12.81
C THR A 163 33.49 -0.65 11.34
N VAL A 164 33.09 0.52 10.85
CA VAL A 164 32.60 0.70 9.47
C VAL A 164 33.74 0.47 8.48
N GLU A 165 33.54 -0.49 7.60
CA GLU A 165 34.44 -0.86 6.51
C GLU A 165 33.71 -0.64 5.17
N THR A 166 34.13 0.37 4.40
CA THR A 166 33.57 0.65 3.06
C THR A 166 34.02 -0.42 2.06
N ILE A 167 33.08 -0.92 1.25
CA ILE A 167 33.31 -2.02 0.31
C ILE A 167 33.16 -1.54 -1.14
N VAL A 168 32.14 -0.74 -1.42
CA VAL A 168 31.89 -0.08 -2.71
C VAL A 168 31.58 1.38 -2.43
N ARG A 169 32.02 2.29 -3.30
CA ARG A 169 31.71 3.72 -3.25
C ARG A 169 31.51 4.26 -4.67
N HIS A 170 31.15 5.54 -4.77
CA HIS A 170 30.91 6.27 -6.02
C HIS A 170 29.89 5.62 -6.98
N MET A 171 28.89 4.89 -6.45
CA MET A 171 27.75 4.49 -7.26
C MET A 171 26.84 5.69 -7.58
N PRO A 172 26.05 5.66 -8.67
CA PRO A 172 25.14 6.77 -8.99
C PRO A 172 24.14 7.05 -7.87
N GLY A 173 24.30 8.20 -7.20
CA GLY A 173 23.45 8.64 -6.10
C GLY A 173 22.17 9.37 -6.54
N ARG A 174 21.66 10.24 -5.66
CA ARG A 174 20.53 11.12 -6.01
C ARG A 174 20.96 12.31 -6.87
N ARG A 175 22.17 12.83 -6.63
CA ARG A 175 22.78 13.88 -7.45
C ARG A 175 23.74 13.25 -8.43
N ILE A 176 23.47 13.37 -9.72
CA ILE A 176 24.24 12.69 -10.76
C ILE A 176 24.46 13.58 -11.98
N THR A 177 25.49 13.25 -12.75
CA THR A 177 25.66 13.77 -14.11
C THR A 177 25.48 12.61 -15.08
N LEU A 178 24.51 12.74 -15.98
CA LEU A 178 24.24 11.74 -17.02
C LEU A 178 25.36 11.71 -18.07
N PRO A 179 25.47 10.64 -18.88
CA PRO A 179 26.50 10.54 -19.91
C PRO A 179 26.51 11.66 -20.96
N ASP A 180 25.39 12.35 -21.16
CA ASP A 180 25.27 13.49 -22.06
C ASP A 180 25.65 14.84 -21.41
N GLY A 181 26.06 14.83 -20.14
CA GLY A 181 26.42 16.01 -19.36
C GLY A 181 25.27 16.63 -18.57
N THR A 182 24.05 16.12 -18.70
CA THR A 182 22.89 16.62 -17.95
C THR A 182 23.08 16.39 -16.45
N ARG A 183 23.00 17.46 -15.65
CA ARG A 183 23.05 17.38 -14.19
C ARG A 183 21.65 17.24 -13.62
N LEU A 184 21.47 16.27 -12.74
CA LEU A 184 20.24 16.04 -12.00
C LEU A 184 20.52 16.16 -10.51
N ASP A 185 19.80 17.05 -9.84
CA ASP A 185 19.86 17.17 -8.38
C ASP A 185 18.98 16.12 -7.68
N GLU A 186 17.98 15.60 -8.40
CA GLU A 186 17.00 14.64 -7.89
C GLU A 186 16.74 13.50 -8.89
N SER A 187 17.68 12.56 -8.98
CA SER A 187 17.46 11.27 -9.62
C SER A 187 16.29 10.53 -8.95
N ALA A 188 15.41 9.93 -9.75
CA ALA A 188 14.17 9.31 -9.27
C ALA A 188 14.39 8.07 -8.39
N HIS A 189 15.39 7.24 -8.70
CA HIS A 189 15.59 5.95 -8.04
C HIS A 189 17.02 5.79 -7.46
N PRO A 190 17.39 6.55 -6.41
CA PRO A 190 18.74 6.55 -5.86
C PRO A 190 19.03 5.40 -4.90
N LEU A 191 18.02 4.66 -4.46
CA LEU A 191 18.18 3.61 -3.44
C LEU A 191 18.91 2.39 -4.00
N LYS A 192 19.67 1.70 -3.13
CA LYS A 192 20.48 0.54 -3.50
C LYS A 192 19.98 -0.70 -2.77
N GLN A 193 19.24 -1.55 -3.48
CA GLN A 193 19.07 -2.95 -3.09
C GLN A 193 20.23 -3.77 -3.64
N PHE A 194 20.71 -4.74 -2.88
CA PHE A 194 21.75 -5.64 -3.34
C PHE A 194 21.63 -7.03 -2.73
N VAL A 195 22.23 -8.02 -3.38
CA VAL A 195 22.27 -9.42 -2.94
C VAL A 195 23.63 -10.04 -3.24
N PHE A 196 24.03 -11.02 -2.43
CA PHE A 196 25.20 -11.85 -2.67
C PHE A 196 24.79 -13.20 -3.24
N ASP A 197 25.52 -13.70 -4.24
CA ASP A 197 25.46 -15.13 -4.57
C ASP A 197 26.35 -15.97 -3.64
N ARG A 198 26.26 -17.29 -3.77
CA ARG A 198 27.03 -18.23 -2.95
C ARG A 198 28.55 -18.16 -3.16
N ASN A 199 29.01 -17.53 -4.24
CA ASN A 199 30.42 -17.30 -4.53
C ASN A 199 30.89 -15.93 -3.98
N GLY A 200 30.01 -15.18 -3.32
CA GLY A 200 30.28 -13.85 -2.79
C GLY A 200 30.23 -12.73 -3.82
N ARG A 201 29.77 -12.99 -5.05
CA ARG A 201 29.55 -11.92 -6.04
C ARG A 201 28.39 -11.05 -5.61
N LEU A 202 28.53 -9.74 -5.81
CA LEU A 202 27.59 -8.72 -5.35
C LEU A 202 26.83 -8.16 -6.55
N PHE A 203 25.50 -8.28 -6.51
CA PHE A 203 24.58 -7.75 -7.52
C PHE A 203 23.83 -6.56 -6.93
N VAL A 204 23.93 -5.40 -7.57
CA VAL A 204 23.41 -4.13 -7.04
C VAL A 204 22.43 -3.51 -8.02
N ASN A 205 21.24 -3.15 -7.56
CA ASN A 205 20.30 -2.31 -8.30
C ASN A 205 20.88 -0.91 -8.50
N ILE A 206 20.97 -0.48 -9.76
CA ILE A 206 21.19 0.90 -10.14
C ILE A 206 19.92 1.37 -10.87
N GLY A 207 18.98 1.91 -10.09
CA GLY A 207 17.70 2.38 -10.59
C GLY A 207 17.85 3.48 -11.65
N SER A 208 16.82 3.65 -12.48
CA SER A 208 16.78 4.67 -13.53
C SER A 208 16.81 6.08 -12.92
N HIS A 209 17.38 7.03 -13.66
CA HIS A 209 17.40 8.43 -13.24
C HIS A 209 16.01 9.09 -13.27
N SER A 210 15.02 8.45 -13.91
CA SER A 210 13.71 9.02 -14.20
C SER A 210 12.66 7.96 -14.55
N ASP A 211 11.41 8.37 -14.77
CA ASP A 211 10.34 7.46 -15.17
C ASP A 211 10.48 6.95 -16.62
N ASP A 212 10.82 7.82 -17.56
CA ASP A 212 10.74 7.58 -19.01
C ASP A 212 11.99 8.06 -19.78
N CYS A 213 13.12 8.23 -19.09
CA CYS A 213 14.39 8.70 -19.63
C CYS A 213 14.46 10.20 -20.04
N ILE A 214 13.50 11.05 -19.60
CA ILE A 214 13.53 12.55 -19.69
C ILE A 214 14.14 13.05 -21.02
N THR A 215 13.73 12.48 -22.16
CA THR A 215 14.29 12.86 -23.46
C THR A 215 13.26 13.70 -24.23
N PRO A 216 13.57 14.94 -24.65
CA PRO A 216 12.65 15.75 -25.44
C PRO A 216 12.31 15.09 -26.79
N ALA A 217 11.05 15.20 -27.19
CA ALA A 217 10.60 14.74 -28.50
C ALA A 217 11.10 15.68 -29.63
N PRO A 218 11.37 15.18 -30.85
CA PRO A 218 11.26 13.78 -31.26
C PRO A 218 12.44 12.93 -30.76
N ILE A 219 12.13 11.80 -30.11
CA ILE A 219 13.15 10.88 -29.58
C ILE A 219 13.65 9.97 -30.72
N THR A 220 14.90 10.19 -31.13
CA THR A 220 15.54 9.47 -32.26
C THR A 220 16.73 8.63 -31.85
N ARG A 221 17.17 8.75 -30.59
CA ARG A 221 18.34 8.03 -30.05
C ARG A 221 17.94 7.19 -28.85
N PRO A 222 18.70 6.11 -28.55
CA PRO A 222 18.54 5.37 -27.31
C PRO A 222 18.71 6.24 -26.06
N CYS A 223 18.22 5.75 -24.94
CA CYS A 223 18.29 6.39 -23.64
C CYS A 223 19.74 6.36 -23.17
N ALA A 224 20.50 7.45 -23.33
CA ALA A 224 21.93 7.46 -23.08
C ALA A 224 22.30 6.98 -21.65
N ALA A 225 21.48 7.35 -20.66
CA ALA A 225 21.68 6.94 -19.27
C ALA A 225 21.47 5.44 -19.02
N ALA A 226 20.79 4.71 -19.92
CA ALA A 226 20.56 3.27 -19.82
C ALA A 226 21.57 2.44 -20.63
N GLU A 227 22.60 3.08 -21.20
CA GLU A 227 23.58 2.42 -22.07
C GLU A 227 25.01 2.47 -21.52
N GLY A 228 25.85 1.56 -22.03
CA GLY A 228 27.29 1.53 -21.74
C GLY A 228 27.66 0.93 -20.39
N ALA A 229 28.93 1.11 -19.98
CA ALA A 229 29.49 0.50 -18.79
C ALA A 229 28.99 1.10 -17.46
N ALA A 230 28.40 2.29 -17.51
CA ALA A 230 27.80 2.98 -16.37
C ALA A 230 26.26 3.07 -16.50
N ALA A 231 25.66 2.18 -17.28
CA ALA A 231 24.21 2.18 -17.51
C ALA A 231 23.44 2.15 -16.18
N MET A 232 22.51 3.07 -16.01
CA MET A 232 21.45 3.02 -15.01
C MET A 232 20.29 2.15 -15.53
N ALA A 233 19.23 2.02 -14.74
CA ALA A 233 18.14 1.07 -15.01
C ALA A 233 18.71 -0.36 -15.24
N SER A 234 19.55 -0.79 -14.31
CA SER A 234 20.39 -1.96 -14.50
C SER A 234 20.75 -2.65 -13.18
N ILE A 235 21.30 -3.85 -13.30
CA ILE A 235 21.96 -4.55 -12.20
C ILE A 235 23.46 -4.54 -12.50
N TRP A 236 24.24 -3.95 -11.59
CA TRP A 236 25.71 -4.01 -11.65
C TRP A 236 26.21 -5.23 -10.89
N LEU A 237 27.21 -5.91 -11.46
CA LEU A 237 27.91 -7.03 -10.86
C LEU A 237 29.31 -6.60 -10.45
N PHE A 238 29.62 -6.78 -9.16
CA PHE A 238 30.97 -6.70 -8.60
C PHE A 238 31.44 -8.11 -8.25
N THR A 239 32.68 -8.44 -8.62
CA THR A 239 33.26 -9.76 -8.35
C THR A 239 34.34 -9.62 -7.27
N PRO A 240 34.25 -10.35 -6.14
CA PRO A 240 35.26 -10.29 -5.10
C PRO A 240 36.56 -10.98 -5.56
N PRO A 241 37.69 -10.72 -4.87
CA PRO A 241 38.89 -11.54 -5.01
C PRO A 241 38.65 -13.01 -4.64
N ALA A 242 39.69 -13.84 -4.86
CA ALA A 242 39.69 -15.22 -4.41
C ALA A 242 39.35 -15.32 -2.91
N GLY A 243 38.40 -16.19 -2.55
CA GLY A 243 37.86 -16.32 -1.20
C GLY A 243 36.47 -15.72 -1.01
N GLY A 244 35.90 -15.03 -2.01
CA GLY A 244 34.49 -14.62 -2.00
C GLY A 244 34.15 -13.49 -1.02
N ILE A 245 35.16 -12.83 -0.45
CA ILE A 245 34.98 -11.74 0.51
C ILE A 245 35.68 -10.50 -0.05
N PHE A 246 34.94 -9.39 -0.15
CA PHE A 246 35.52 -8.11 -0.54
C PHE A 246 36.41 -7.55 0.58
N PRO A 247 37.60 -7.03 0.25
CA PRO A 247 38.41 -6.27 1.19
C PRO A 247 37.76 -4.92 1.50
N ALA A 248 38.05 -4.38 2.69
CA ALA A 248 37.71 -3.00 3.01
C ALA A 248 38.58 -2.04 2.19
N LEU A 249 37.96 -1.02 1.59
CA LEU A 249 38.64 0.03 0.84
C LEU A 249 39.36 0.98 1.79
N LYS A 250 40.62 1.26 1.48
CA LYS A 250 41.38 2.37 2.05
C LYS A 250 41.06 3.67 1.29
N PRO A 251 41.32 4.87 1.85
CA PRO A 251 40.94 6.14 1.24
C PRO A 251 41.33 6.30 -0.24
N ASN A 252 42.48 5.79 -0.64
CA ASN A 252 43.03 5.94 -2.01
C ASN A 252 42.89 4.69 -2.89
N ASP A 253 42.20 3.64 -2.42
CA ASP A 253 42.02 2.42 -3.22
C ASP A 253 41.02 2.71 -4.36
N PRO A 254 41.22 2.19 -5.59
CA PRO A 254 40.17 2.25 -6.59
C PRO A 254 38.96 1.43 -6.14
N ASP A 255 37.77 1.82 -6.62
CA ASP A 255 36.58 1.03 -6.34
C ASP A 255 36.68 -0.34 -7.02
N PRO A 256 36.07 -1.40 -6.47
CA PRO A 256 36.05 -2.69 -7.12
C PRO A 256 35.46 -2.55 -8.52
N PRO A 257 36.09 -3.12 -9.57
CA PRO A 257 35.56 -3.02 -10.91
C PRO A 257 34.19 -3.68 -11.00
N HIS A 258 33.30 -3.07 -11.77
CA HIS A 258 31.96 -3.61 -12.03
C HIS A 258 31.73 -3.90 -13.51
N THR A 259 30.72 -4.70 -13.78
CA THR A 259 30.12 -4.87 -15.11
C THR A 259 28.63 -4.68 -15.03
N VAL A 260 28.00 -4.21 -16.11
CA VAL A 260 26.54 -4.19 -16.21
C VAL A 260 26.07 -5.61 -16.51
N TYR A 261 25.50 -6.28 -15.51
CA TYR A 261 25.05 -7.68 -15.62
C TYR A 261 23.79 -7.79 -16.47
N ALA A 262 22.82 -6.92 -16.24
CA ALA A 262 21.55 -6.83 -16.97
C ALA A 262 21.10 -5.37 -17.03
N ARG A 263 20.40 -4.96 -18.09
CA ARG A 263 19.93 -3.56 -18.26
C ARG A 263 18.51 -3.46 -18.79
N GLY A 264 17.95 -2.26 -18.79
CA GLY A 264 16.55 -2.03 -19.14
C GLY A 264 15.58 -2.48 -18.03
N LEU A 265 16.04 -2.42 -16.78
CA LEU A 265 15.31 -2.73 -15.55
C LEU A 265 15.11 -1.42 -14.77
N ARG A 266 13.93 -0.80 -14.83
CA ARG A 266 13.70 0.59 -14.36
C ARG A 266 14.14 0.76 -12.90
N ASN A 267 13.67 -0.09 -11.99
CA ASN A 267 14.02 -0.01 -10.58
C ASN A 267 13.84 -1.37 -9.87
N SER A 268 14.98 -2.03 -9.61
CA SER A 268 15.08 -3.42 -9.12
C SER A 268 15.18 -3.50 -7.59
N MET A 269 14.13 -3.09 -6.88
CA MET A 269 14.15 -3.07 -5.41
C MET A 269 13.86 -4.43 -4.77
N ALA A 270 13.26 -5.36 -5.51
CA ALA A 270 13.08 -6.74 -5.10
C ALA A 270 14.04 -7.65 -5.88
N LEU A 271 15.00 -8.28 -5.20
CA LEU A 271 15.98 -9.19 -5.78
C LEU A 271 16.03 -10.47 -4.97
N ALA A 272 15.96 -11.64 -5.62
CA ALA A 272 16.11 -12.93 -4.98
C ALA A 272 17.00 -13.86 -5.80
N LEU A 273 17.97 -14.48 -5.15
CA LEU A 273 18.83 -15.51 -5.71
C LEU A 273 18.44 -16.85 -5.10
N HIS A 274 18.21 -17.85 -5.95
CA HIS A 274 18.06 -19.22 -5.47
C HIS A 274 19.39 -19.66 -4.80
N PRO A 275 19.37 -20.43 -3.69
CA PRO A 275 20.59 -20.83 -2.97
C PRO A 275 21.66 -21.51 -3.83
N ASN A 276 21.26 -22.18 -4.91
CA ASN A 276 22.18 -22.85 -5.84
C ASN A 276 22.71 -21.94 -6.98
N PHE A 277 22.21 -20.72 -7.12
CA PHE A 277 22.78 -19.77 -8.09
C PHE A 277 24.26 -19.47 -7.73
N PRO A 278 25.20 -19.47 -8.69
CA PRO A 278 25.00 -19.36 -10.14
C PRO A 278 25.11 -20.67 -10.94
N ASP A 279 24.82 -21.83 -10.34
CA ASP A 279 24.72 -23.05 -11.14
C ASP A 279 23.70 -22.89 -12.26
N ALA A 280 24.02 -23.48 -13.41
CA ALA A 280 23.22 -23.33 -14.62
C ALA A 280 21.78 -23.75 -14.37
N GLY A 281 20.85 -22.90 -14.78
CA GLY A 281 19.41 -23.16 -14.66
C GLY A 281 18.79 -22.73 -13.34
N TYR A 282 19.53 -22.25 -12.33
CA TYR A 282 18.92 -21.74 -11.09
C TYR A 282 18.53 -20.26 -11.18
N ALA A 283 17.44 -19.90 -10.50
CA ALA A 283 16.82 -18.60 -10.61
C ALA A 283 17.63 -17.45 -9.99
N PHE A 284 17.80 -16.39 -10.77
CA PHE A 284 18.00 -15.04 -10.28
C PHE A 284 16.76 -14.23 -10.68
N LEU A 285 15.96 -13.83 -9.70
CA LEU A 285 14.71 -13.10 -9.91
C LEU A 285 14.87 -11.64 -9.54
N GLN A 286 14.21 -10.79 -10.33
CA GLN A 286 14.04 -9.38 -10.06
C GLN A 286 12.55 -9.03 -10.14
N GLY A 287 12.06 -8.27 -9.17
CA GLY A 287 10.77 -7.61 -9.21
C GLY A 287 10.93 -6.17 -9.70
N GLU A 288 10.29 -5.86 -10.81
CA GLU A 288 10.36 -4.56 -11.48
C GLU A 288 9.33 -3.59 -10.89
N ASN A 289 9.75 -2.34 -10.68
CA ASN A 289 8.83 -1.22 -10.45
C ASN A 289 8.75 -0.45 -11.77
N GLY A 290 7.73 -0.79 -12.57
CA GLY A 290 7.51 -0.34 -13.93
C GLY A 290 7.22 1.15 -14.05
N ARG A 291 6.85 1.56 -15.27
CA ARG A 291 6.61 2.97 -15.60
C ARG A 291 5.35 3.52 -14.94
N ASP A 292 5.36 4.82 -14.64
CA ASP A 292 4.23 5.51 -14.05
C ASP A 292 3.20 5.94 -15.12
N LEU A 293 2.28 5.03 -15.47
CA LEU A 293 1.12 5.35 -16.30
C LEU A 293 -0.09 5.83 -15.47
N SER A 294 -0.94 6.64 -16.11
CA SER A 294 -2.14 7.21 -15.47
C SER A 294 -3.26 6.19 -15.27
N ASP A 295 -3.26 5.11 -16.05
CA ASP A 295 -4.16 3.97 -15.83
C ASP A 295 -3.73 3.22 -14.56
N ILE A 296 -4.67 2.93 -13.68
CA ILE A 296 -4.39 2.19 -12.43
C ILE A 296 -4.22 0.68 -12.67
N PHE A 297 -4.56 0.20 -13.86
CA PHE A 297 -4.44 -1.21 -14.25
C PHE A 297 -3.35 -1.45 -15.29
N LYS A 298 -2.52 -0.44 -15.59
CA LYS A 298 -1.35 -0.55 -16.48
C LYS A 298 -0.22 0.39 -16.03
N PRO A 299 1.05 0.06 -16.22
CA PRO A 299 1.51 -1.25 -16.64
C PRO A 299 1.35 -2.25 -15.47
N ASN A 300 1.30 -3.53 -15.78
CA ASN A 300 1.62 -4.57 -14.82
C ASN A 300 3.06 -4.36 -14.32
N GLU A 301 3.30 -4.78 -13.09
CA GLU A 301 4.67 -4.95 -12.61
C GLU A 301 5.21 -6.28 -13.17
N GLU A 302 6.51 -6.53 -13.05
CA GLU A 302 7.15 -7.69 -13.69
C GLU A 302 8.00 -8.50 -12.70
N ILE A 303 8.00 -9.82 -12.87
CA ILE A 303 9.05 -10.71 -12.35
C ILE A 303 9.93 -11.11 -13.52
N ASN A 304 11.20 -10.72 -13.47
CA ASN A 304 12.20 -11.00 -14.48
C ASN A 304 13.11 -12.14 -14.04
N ALA A 305 13.35 -13.11 -14.94
CA ALA A 305 14.40 -14.11 -14.80
C ALA A 305 15.70 -13.55 -15.37
N VAL A 306 16.58 -13.08 -14.48
CA VAL A 306 17.73 -12.24 -14.84
C VAL A 306 18.89 -13.07 -15.40
N GLU A 307 19.10 -12.94 -16.70
CA GLU A 307 20.23 -13.45 -17.46
C GLU A 307 21.26 -12.35 -17.78
N GLN A 308 22.55 -12.73 -17.77
CA GLN A 308 23.65 -11.84 -18.12
C GLN A 308 23.55 -11.33 -19.56
N GLY A 309 23.79 -10.02 -19.74
CA GLY A 309 23.86 -9.35 -21.04
C GLY A 309 22.49 -9.07 -21.69
N LYS A 310 21.38 -9.47 -21.07
CA LYS A 310 20.04 -9.22 -21.59
C LYS A 310 19.51 -7.82 -21.28
N HIS A 311 18.56 -7.39 -22.11
CA HIS A 311 17.82 -6.14 -21.98
C HIS A 311 16.35 -6.42 -21.62
N TYR A 312 15.82 -5.81 -20.57
CA TYR A 312 14.47 -6.09 -20.03
C TYR A 312 13.39 -5.10 -20.45
N GLY A 313 13.76 -4.15 -21.31
CA GLY A 313 12.81 -3.42 -22.15
C GLY A 313 12.68 -1.94 -21.78
N TRP A 314 12.83 -1.55 -20.52
CA TRP A 314 12.74 -0.14 -20.15
C TRP A 314 13.81 0.71 -20.86
N PRO A 315 13.50 1.93 -21.34
CA PRO A 315 12.19 2.61 -21.32
C PRO A 315 11.29 2.29 -22.53
N TYR A 316 11.70 1.36 -23.39
CA TYR A 316 11.11 1.09 -24.69
C TYR A 316 9.90 0.16 -24.69
N CYS A 317 9.84 -0.76 -23.73
CA CYS A 317 8.83 -1.81 -23.64
C CYS A 317 8.29 -1.92 -22.21
N TYR A 318 7.05 -2.37 -22.07
CA TYR A 318 6.41 -2.77 -20.80
C TYR A 318 5.36 -3.86 -21.07
N ASP A 319 4.85 -4.54 -20.03
CA ASP A 319 3.76 -5.53 -20.17
C ASP A 319 4.07 -6.62 -21.20
N VAL A 320 5.25 -7.24 -21.12
CA VAL A 320 5.74 -8.30 -22.02
C VAL A 320 6.14 -7.87 -23.43
N SER A 321 5.33 -7.07 -24.13
CA SER A 321 5.62 -6.71 -25.53
C SER A 321 5.07 -5.35 -25.96
N THR A 322 4.55 -4.55 -25.03
CA THR A 322 3.89 -3.29 -25.35
C THR A 322 4.92 -2.19 -25.60
N PRO A 323 4.97 -1.57 -26.79
CA PRO A 323 5.95 -0.53 -27.08
C PRO A 323 5.55 0.82 -26.48
N SER A 324 6.51 1.51 -25.91
CA SER A 324 6.41 2.91 -25.52
C SER A 324 6.32 3.79 -26.77
N SER A 325 5.16 4.43 -26.98
CA SER A 325 4.82 5.14 -28.22
C SER A 325 5.78 6.27 -28.59
N GLU A 326 6.34 6.95 -27.60
CA GLU A 326 7.29 8.05 -27.70
C GLU A 326 8.66 7.60 -28.22
N PHE A 327 9.00 6.31 -28.09
CA PHE A 327 10.24 5.70 -28.61
C PHE A 327 10.06 5.03 -29.98
N LYS A 328 8.94 5.29 -30.68
CA LYS A 328 8.63 4.66 -31.98
C LYS A 328 9.78 4.73 -32.99
N LEU A 329 10.48 5.86 -33.10
CA LEU A 329 11.59 6.01 -34.07
C LEU A 329 12.81 5.17 -33.67
N VAL A 330 13.09 5.06 -32.37
CA VAL A 330 14.16 4.19 -31.83
C VAL A 330 13.82 2.72 -32.10
N LEU A 331 12.57 2.33 -31.90
CA LEU A 331 12.10 0.96 -32.14
C LEU A 331 12.01 0.56 -33.61
N GLN A 332 12.17 1.50 -34.55
CA GLN A 332 12.13 1.24 -35.99
C GLN A 332 13.53 1.11 -36.63
N SER A 333 14.61 1.44 -35.91
CA SER A 333 15.95 1.52 -36.47
C SER A 333 17.06 1.13 -35.47
N GLY A 334 18.27 0.90 -35.98
CA GLY A 334 19.44 0.60 -35.16
C GLY A 334 19.32 -0.67 -34.31
N THR A 335 20.08 -0.72 -33.23
CA THR A 335 20.19 -1.87 -32.32
C THR A 335 18.87 -2.26 -31.66
N TYR A 336 17.96 -1.29 -31.48
CA TYR A 336 16.66 -1.47 -30.82
C TYR A 336 15.50 -1.68 -31.78
N LYS A 337 15.78 -1.87 -33.07
CA LYS A 337 14.75 -2.22 -34.05
C LYS A 337 13.97 -3.44 -33.56
N SER A 338 12.64 -3.31 -33.49
CA SER A 338 11.71 -4.35 -33.07
C SER A 338 12.00 -4.94 -31.68
N LEU A 339 12.56 -4.14 -30.75
CA LEU A 339 12.96 -4.61 -29.42
C LEU A 339 11.85 -5.41 -28.71
N CYS A 340 10.66 -4.82 -28.60
CA CYS A 340 9.54 -5.38 -27.85
C CYS A 340 8.85 -6.60 -28.51
N ALA A 341 9.36 -7.11 -29.63
CA ALA A 341 8.69 -8.17 -30.40
C ALA A 341 9.63 -9.29 -30.86
N ALA A 342 10.77 -8.96 -31.46
CA ALA A 342 11.57 -9.95 -32.20
C ALA A 342 13.09 -9.82 -32.02
N ASN A 343 13.55 -8.89 -31.17
CA ASN A 343 14.97 -8.63 -31.02
C ASN A 343 15.60 -9.58 -29.98
N ALA A 344 16.72 -10.21 -30.33
CA ALA A 344 17.41 -11.19 -29.47
C ALA A 344 18.02 -10.61 -28.18
N LEU A 345 18.20 -9.28 -28.11
CA LEU A 345 18.63 -8.58 -26.89
C LEU A 345 17.53 -8.58 -25.84
N TYR A 346 16.27 -8.53 -26.27
CA TYR A 346 15.14 -8.43 -25.37
C TYR A 346 14.89 -9.77 -24.65
N LYS A 347 14.74 -9.70 -23.34
CA LYS A 347 14.21 -10.78 -22.52
C LYS A 347 12.88 -10.29 -21.96
N ALA A 348 11.81 -10.93 -22.38
CA ALA A 348 10.48 -10.70 -21.82
C ALA A 348 10.45 -11.11 -20.34
N PRO A 349 9.62 -10.46 -19.52
CA PRO A 349 9.41 -10.85 -18.13
C PRO A 349 8.93 -12.29 -18.04
N PHE A 350 9.37 -12.96 -16.99
CA PHE A 350 9.06 -14.35 -16.72
C PHE A 350 7.60 -14.52 -16.24
N SER A 351 7.12 -13.55 -15.47
CA SER A 351 5.71 -13.42 -15.07
C SER A 351 5.36 -11.95 -14.86
N LEU A 352 4.06 -11.64 -14.85
CA LEU A 352 3.55 -10.34 -14.44
C LEU A 352 3.16 -10.36 -12.95
N LEU A 353 3.15 -9.17 -12.37
CA LEU A 353 2.69 -8.82 -11.03
C LEU A 353 1.59 -7.76 -11.14
N PRO A 354 0.70 -7.65 -10.13
CA PRO A 354 -0.39 -6.68 -10.17
C PRO A 354 0.08 -5.26 -10.49
N PRO A 355 -0.58 -4.53 -11.40
CA PRO A 355 -0.20 -3.18 -11.82
C PRO A 355 0.08 -2.23 -10.66
N HIS A 356 1.15 -1.43 -10.71
CA HIS A 356 1.53 -0.49 -9.63
C HIS A 356 1.65 -1.14 -8.24
N GLY A 357 1.93 -2.45 -8.20
CA GLY A 357 2.15 -3.20 -6.97
C GLY A 357 3.44 -2.80 -6.26
N ALA A 358 4.40 -2.21 -6.96
CA ALA A 358 5.69 -1.76 -6.45
C ALA A 358 6.41 -2.82 -5.59
N PRO A 359 6.98 -3.89 -6.18
CA PRO A 359 7.68 -4.92 -5.44
C PRO A 359 8.96 -4.36 -4.80
N LEU A 360 9.04 -4.38 -3.47
CA LEU A 360 10.20 -3.85 -2.72
C LEU A 360 10.96 -4.90 -1.89
N ALA A 361 10.43 -6.12 -1.81
CA ALA A 361 11.18 -7.25 -1.25
C ALA A 361 10.74 -8.57 -1.87
N MET A 362 11.71 -9.49 -1.96
CA MET A 362 11.51 -10.83 -2.48
C MET A 362 12.51 -11.77 -1.81
N LEU A 363 12.04 -12.91 -1.30
CA LEU A 363 12.90 -13.95 -0.71
C LEU A 363 12.29 -15.34 -0.85
N TYR A 364 13.12 -16.37 -0.83
CA TYR A 364 12.67 -17.74 -0.64
C TYR A 364 12.52 -18.00 0.86
N TYR A 365 11.37 -18.53 1.27
CA TYR A 365 11.15 -18.87 2.68
C TYR A 365 11.88 -20.17 3.02
N HIS A 366 12.76 -20.09 4.01
CA HIS A 366 13.45 -21.23 4.62
C HIS A 366 13.35 -21.10 6.13
N GLY A 367 12.46 -21.86 6.75
CA GLY A 367 12.16 -21.73 8.18
C GLY A 367 11.26 -22.83 8.72
N ALA A 368 11.54 -23.31 9.93
CA ALA A 368 10.81 -24.43 10.49
C ALA A 368 9.36 -24.10 10.94
N LYS A 369 9.04 -22.81 11.11
CA LYS A 369 7.76 -22.36 11.67
C LYS A 369 6.58 -22.53 10.70
N PHE A 370 6.83 -22.33 9.41
CA PHE A 370 5.82 -22.45 8.35
C PHE A 370 6.27 -23.49 7.30
N PRO A 371 6.23 -24.81 7.58
CA PRO A 371 6.60 -25.84 6.62
C PRO A 371 5.83 -25.74 5.28
N GLU A 372 4.62 -25.19 5.31
CA GLU A 372 3.80 -24.93 4.12
C GLU A 372 4.33 -23.82 3.21
N LEU A 373 5.30 -23.03 3.68
CA LEU A 373 5.98 -21.98 2.91
C LEU A 373 7.40 -22.41 2.49
N GLU A 374 7.91 -23.54 2.96
CA GLU A 374 9.29 -23.97 2.70
C GLU A 374 9.59 -24.03 1.19
N GLY A 375 10.65 -23.34 0.78
CA GLY A 375 11.08 -23.22 -0.61
C GLY A 375 10.21 -22.29 -1.49
N LYS A 376 9.11 -21.75 -0.98
CA LYS A 376 8.24 -20.83 -1.75
C LYS A 376 8.83 -19.43 -1.81
N LEU A 377 8.50 -18.72 -2.88
CA LEU A 377 8.92 -17.34 -3.09
C LEU A 377 7.89 -16.38 -2.50
N LEU A 378 8.32 -15.52 -1.58
CA LEU A 378 7.53 -14.45 -1.00
C LEU A 378 7.85 -13.13 -1.69
N VAL A 379 6.82 -12.33 -2.00
CA VAL A 379 6.98 -11.01 -2.65
C VAL A 379 6.15 -9.96 -1.92
N GLY A 380 6.79 -8.90 -1.43
CA GLY A 380 6.14 -7.77 -0.78
C GLY A 380 5.81 -6.66 -1.78
N LEU A 381 4.53 -6.28 -1.86
CA LEU A 381 4.03 -5.22 -2.73
C LEU A 381 3.71 -3.96 -1.94
N HIS A 382 4.53 -2.93 -2.11
CA HIS A 382 4.43 -1.64 -1.40
C HIS A 382 3.34 -0.72 -1.92
N GLY A 383 2.95 -0.91 -3.18
CA GLY A 383 2.16 0.02 -4.00
C GLY A 383 0.96 0.61 -3.27
N TYR A 384 0.78 1.92 -3.37
CA TYR A 384 -0.34 2.61 -2.72
C TYR A 384 -1.67 2.44 -3.46
N ARG A 385 -1.61 2.03 -4.72
CA ARG A 385 -2.79 1.76 -5.54
C ARG A 385 -3.46 0.47 -5.07
N PRO A 386 -4.73 0.22 -5.46
CA PRO A 386 -5.53 -0.88 -4.90
C PRO A 386 -4.82 -2.25 -4.94
N THR A 387 -4.08 -2.51 -6.01
CA THR A 387 -3.34 -3.73 -6.35
C THR A 387 -2.07 -3.97 -5.53
N GLY A 388 -1.58 -2.99 -4.77
CA GLY A 388 -0.45 -3.15 -3.86
C GLY A 388 -0.88 -3.59 -2.46
N SER A 389 -0.11 -3.17 -1.44
CA SER A 389 -0.36 -3.41 -0.02
C SER A 389 -0.63 -4.88 0.31
N ARG A 390 0.31 -5.78 -0.02
CA ARG A 390 0.15 -7.22 0.20
C ARG A 390 1.48 -7.97 0.22
N VAL A 391 1.42 -9.22 0.68
CA VAL A 391 2.53 -10.17 0.59
C VAL A 391 2.03 -11.40 -0.16
N LEU A 392 2.67 -11.71 -1.28
CA LEU A 392 2.33 -12.82 -2.16
C LEU A 392 3.17 -14.05 -1.85
N ILE A 393 2.62 -15.24 -2.13
CA ILE A 393 3.28 -16.54 -2.06
C ILE A 393 3.21 -17.18 -3.45
N TYR A 394 4.36 -17.48 -4.03
CA TYR A 394 4.46 -18.22 -5.29
C TYR A 394 4.97 -19.63 -5.05
N GLU A 395 4.29 -20.60 -5.68
CA GLU A 395 4.87 -21.90 -5.95
C GLU A 395 5.99 -21.75 -6.98
N VAL A 396 7.13 -22.41 -6.71
CA VAL A 396 8.29 -22.42 -7.61
C VAL A 396 8.63 -23.83 -8.05
N ASP A 397 9.33 -23.97 -9.18
CA ASP A 397 9.95 -25.22 -9.61
C ASP A 397 11.23 -25.52 -8.81
N ASP A 398 11.84 -26.67 -9.08
CA ASP A 398 13.06 -27.13 -8.38
C ASP A 398 14.29 -26.24 -8.63
N HIS A 399 14.18 -25.27 -9.55
CA HIS A 399 15.21 -24.30 -9.87
C HIS A 399 14.90 -22.89 -9.31
N GLY A 400 13.77 -22.73 -8.60
CA GLY A 400 13.36 -21.48 -7.96
C GLY A 400 12.52 -20.56 -8.84
N PHE A 401 12.14 -20.95 -10.06
CA PHE A 401 11.27 -20.10 -10.88
C PHE A 401 9.80 -20.28 -10.50
N PRO A 402 8.99 -19.19 -10.39
CA PRO A 402 7.54 -19.30 -10.28
C PRO A 402 6.96 -20.18 -11.39
N LYS A 403 5.79 -20.79 -11.21
CA LYS A 403 5.19 -21.68 -12.24
C LYS A 403 4.10 -20.96 -13.05
N PRO A 404 4.34 -20.47 -14.29
CA PRO A 404 3.30 -19.83 -15.07
C PRO A 404 2.14 -20.77 -15.39
N SER A 405 0.93 -20.22 -15.39
CA SER A 405 -0.29 -20.89 -15.85
C SER A 405 -0.87 -20.16 -17.05
N PRO A 406 -1.55 -20.86 -17.98
CA PRO A 406 -2.25 -20.23 -19.10
C PRO A 406 -3.29 -19.19 -18.62
N ALA A 407 -3.55 -18.17 -19.44
CA ALA A 407 -4.62 -17.21 -19.19
C ALA A 407 -6.01 -17.89 -19.11
N PRO A 408 -6.95 -17.37 -18.29
CA PRO A 408 -6.82 -16.20 -17.43
C PRO A 408 -6.20 -16.53 -16.06
N VAL A 409 -5.20 -15.75 -15.66
CA VAL A 409 -4.69 -15.73 -14.27
C VAL A 409 -5.14 -14.44 -13.62
N ARG A 410 -5.73 -14.51 -12.42
CA ARG A 410 -6.39 -13.37 -11.78
C ARG A 410 -5.66 -12.90 -10.53
N TYR A 411 -5.75 -11.59 -10.25
CA TYR A 411 -5.25 -10.95 -9.04
C TYR A 411 -6.35 -10.12 -8.38
N HIS A 412 -6.27 -9.93 -7.06
CA HIS A 412 -7.22 -9.07 -6.36
C HIS A 412 -6.91 -7.60 -6.61
N VAL A 413 -7.90 -6.80 -7.01
CA VAL A 413 -7.71 -5.34 -7.12
C VAL A 413 -7.86 -4.70 -5.77
N SER A 414 -8.98 -4.98 -5.12
CA SER A 414 -9.33 -4.51 -3.80
C SER A 414 -10.59 -5.27 -3.40
N CYS A 415 -11.01 -5.16 -2.16
CA CYS A 415 -12.37 -5.44 -1.66
C CYS A 415 -13.52 -4.64 -2.35
N ALA A 416 -13.23 -3.79 -3.34
CA ALA A 416 -14.20 -3.07 -4.16
C ALA A 416 -15.07 -3.99 -5.06
N ALA A 417 -15.97 -3.40 -5.86
CA ALA A 417 -16.96 -4.08 -6.73
C ALA A 417 -16.40 -5.03 -7.79
N ASP A 418 -15.15 -4.84 -8.22
CA ASP A 418 -14.44 -5.76 -9.10
C ASP A 418 -13.29 -6.39 -8.30
N PRO A 419 -13.58 -7.44 -7.51
CA PRO A 419 -12.61 -7.93 -6.53
C PRO A 419 -11.41 -8.57 -7.21
N THR A 420 -11.55 -9.05 -8.46
CA THR A 420 -10.47 -9.72 -9.19
C THR A 420 -10.43 -9.35 -10.66
N ARG A 421 -9.23 -9.13 -11.18
CA ARG A 421 -8.98 -8.89 -12.61
C ARG A 421 -8.01 -9.91 -13.17
N SER A 422 -8.15 -10.26 -14.44
CA SER A 422 -7.16 -11.05 -15.15
C SER A 422 -5.92 -10.21 -15.47
N PHE A 423 -4.75 -10.82 -15.44
CA PHE A 423 -3.56 -10.27 -16.07
C PHE A 423 -3.79 -10.08 -17.57
N GLN A 424 -3.46 -8.90 -18.05
CA GLN A 424 -3.70 -8.51 -19.44
C GLN A 424 -2.66 -7.48 -19.91
N THR A 425 -2.37 -7.53 -21.20
CA THR A 425 -1.55 -6.56 -21.93
C THR A 425 -2.44 -5.84 -22.96
N ASP A 426 -1.88 -4.94 -23.77
CA ASP A 426 -2.60 -4.35 -24.91
C ASP A 426 -3.05 -5.40 -25.94
N ALA A 427 -2.42 -6.58 -25.97
CA ALA A 427 -2.78 -7.69 -26.85
C ALA A 427 -3.89 -8.60 -26.29
N GLY A 428 -4.29 -8.43 -25.01
CA GLY A 428 -5.31 -9.24 -24.35
C GLY A 428 -4.81 -9.95 -23.08
N GLU A 429 -5.62 -10.89 -22.58
CA GLU A 429 -5.28 -11.70 -21.41
C GLU A 429 -4.01 -12.54 -21.66
N ILE A 430 -3.18 -12.69 -20.63
CA ILE A 430 -1.88 -13.35 -20.75
C ILE A 430 -1.63 -14.34 -19.62
N ALA A 431 -0.77 -15.32 -19.89
CA ALA A 431 -0.26 -16.24 -18.89
C ALA A 431 0.54 -15.47 -17.83
N ALA A 432 0.45 -15.93 -16.58
CA ALA A 432 1.24 -15.43 -15.46
C ALA A 432 1.41 -16.56 -14.43
N ALA A 433 2.37 -16.42 -13.51
CA ALA A 433 2.42 -17.29 -12.35
C ALA A 433 1.26 -16.95 -11.41
N PRO A 434 0.38 -17.92 -11.08
CA PRO A 434 -0.61 -17.72 -10.04
C PRO A 434 0.09 -17.65 -8.67
N PHE A 435 -0.55 -16.99 -7.72
CA PHE A 435 -0.04 -16.82 -6.37
C PHE A 435 -1.18 -16.94 -5.35
N GLU A 436 -0.79 -17.24 -4.12
CA GLU A 436 -1.62 -17.04 -2.94
C GLU A 436 -1.24 -15.71 -2.26
N GLU A 437 -2.12 -15.17 -1.42
CA GLU A 437 -1.84 -13.99 -0.62
C GLU A 437 -1.60 -14.41 0.84
N LEU A 438 -0.38 -14.19 1.36
CA LEU A 438 -0.07 -14.34 2.78
C LEU A 438 -0.74 -13.24 3.59
N ILE A 439 -0.55 -12.02 3.13
CA ILE A 439 -1.30 -10.84 3.58
C ILE A 439 -2.18 -10.45 2.41
N ALA A 440 -3.48 -10.64 2.58
CA ALA A 440 -4.49 -10.24 1.61
C ALA A 440 -5.03 -8.86 1.98
N GLY A 441 -5.55 -8.14 0.98
CA GLY A 441 -6.46 -7.02 1.22
C GLY A 441 -6.09 -6.03 2.32
N TRP A 442 -4.79 -5.68 2.46
CA TRP A 442 -4.28 -4.77 3.50
C TRP A 442 -4.63 -3.30 3.19
N HIS A 443 -5.87 -3.10 2.78
CA HIS A 443 -6.47 -1.81 2.55
C HIS A 443 -6.79 -1.15 3.88
N ARG A 444 -6.96 0.17 3.81
CA ARG A 444 -7.45 0.97 4.93
C ARG A 444 -8.87 0.52 5.29
N VAL A 445 -9.10 0.36 6.58
CA VAL A 445 -10.44 0.11 7.14
C VAL A 445 -10.67 1.12 8.26
N ASN A 446 -11.68 1.98 8.07
CA ASN A 446 -12.00 3.05 9.02
C ASN A 446 -12.20 2.48 10.43
N GLY A 447 -11.42 2.98 11.39
CA GLY A 447 -11.50 2.60 12.79
C GLY A 447 -10.74 1.33 13.17
N ALA A 448 -10.25 0.54 12.20
CA ALA A 448 -9.54 -0.71 12.45
C ALA A 448 -8.05 -0.68 12.06
N ARG A 449 -7.72 -0.21 10.85
CA ARG A 449 -6.33 -0.23 10.32
C ARG A 449 -6.07 0.81 9.22
N PRO A 450 -4.83 1.31 9.07
CA PRO A 450 -4.41 2.03 7.87
C PRO A 450 -4.23 1.07 6.68
N GLN A 451 -3.96 1.62 5.50
CA GLN A 451 -3.48 0.84 4.36
C GLN A 451 -2.02 0.43 4.61
N GLY A 452 -1.69 -0.83 4.31
CA GLY A 452 -0.35 -1.37 4.47
C GLY A 452 0.65 -0.88 3.43
N ALA A 453 1.92 -0.84 3.80
CA ALA A 453 3.02 -0.49 2.89
C ALA A 453 4.27 -1.33 3.19
N PRO A 454 4.26 -2.64 2.91
CA PRO A 454 5.42 -3.50 3.19
C PRO A 454 6.61 -3.07 2.34
N VAL A 455 7.78 -2.93 2.97
CA VAL A 455 9.05 -2.62 2.28
C VAL A 455 9.99 -3.83 2.34
N GLY A 456 10.95 -3.84 3.25
CA GLY A 456 11.85 -4.97 3.46
C GLY A 456 11.24 -6.03 4.37
N MET A 457 11.62 -7.29 4.12
CA MET A 457 11.25 -8.44 4.94
C MET A 457 12.44 -9.37 5.17
N THR A 458 12.39 -10.13 6.25
CA THR A 458 13.36 -11.18 6.58
C THR A 458 12.68 -12.36 7.27
N VAL A 459 13.31 -13.52 7.22
CA VAL A 459 12.92 -14.71 7.98
C VAL A 459 13.88 -14.81 9.17
N ALA A 460 13.34 -14.78 10.38
CA ALA A 460 14.12 -14.93 11.60
C ALA A 460 14.53 -16.40 11.82
N GLU A 461 15.52 -16.64 12.67
CA GLU A 461 16.05 -17.97 13.02
C GLU A 461 14.97 -18.88 13.62
N ASP A 462 13.97 -18.32 14.30
CA ASP A 462 12.81 -19.07 14.81
C ASP A 462 11.79 -19.43 13.72
N GLY A 463 11.99 -18.97 12.49
CA GLY A 463 11.13 -19.15 11.32
C GLY A 463 10.00 -18.13 11.17
N ALA A 464 9.84 -17.15 12.07
CA ALA A 464 8.88 -16.06 11.90
C ALA A 464 9.29 -15.16 10.73
N ILE A 465 8.31 -14.58 10.04
CA ILE A 465 8.56 -13.56 9.02
C ILE A 465 8.44 -12.19 9.69
N TRP A 466 9.43 -11.33 9.46
CA TRP A 466 9.46 -9.96 9.96
C TRP A 466 9.48 -9.00 8.78
N LEU A 467 8.70 -7.93 8.86
CA LEU A 467 8.65 -6.90 7.82
C LEU A 467 8.53 -5.52 8.44
N VAL A 468 8.89 -4.51 7.66
CA VAL A 468 8.73 -3.10 8.02
C VAL A 468 7.75 -2.39 7.11
N GLU A 469 7.04 -1.41 7.65
CA GLU A 469 6.23 -0.47 6.87
C GLU A 469 6.73 0.95 7.07
N ASP A 470 7.06 1.61 5.97
CA ASP A 470 7.63 2.95 5.99
C ASP A 470 6.55 4.01 6.29
N LYS A 471 5.39 3.93 5.64
CA LYS A 471 4.27 4.88 5.79
C LYS A 471 3.64 4.83 7.17
N ASN A 472 3.52 3.63 7.73
CA ASN A 472 2.92 3.42 9.05
C ASN A 472 3.95 3.42 10.18
N GLN A 473 5.25 3.47 9.86
CA GLN A 473 6.34 3.50 10.85
C GLN A 473 6.28 2.29 11.78
N THR A 474 6.10 1.10 11.22
CA THR A 474 5.88 -0.13 11.99
C THR A 474 6.91 -1.21 11.69
N VAL A 475 7.13 -2.07 12.69
CA VAL A 475 7.72 -3.41 12.51
C VAL A 475 6.63 -4.42 12.83
N ILE A 476 6.42 -5.37 11.93
CA ILE A 476 5.40 -6.41 12.06
C ILE A 476 6.08 -7.77 12.04
N ARG A 477 5.66 -8.63 12.98
CA ARG A 477 6.01 -10.04 13.03
C ARG A 477 4.80 -10.87 12.60
N ILE A 478 4.98 -11.71 11.59
CA ILE A 478 4.00 -12.71 11.19
C ILE A 478 4.32 -14.01 11.93
N ASP A 479 3.34 -14.52 12.66
CA ASP A 479 3.46 -15.75 13.46
C ASP A 479 2.28 -16.71 13.21
N ARG A 480 2.33 -17.88 13.82
CA ARG A 480 1.25 -18.88 13.78
C ARG A 480 0.01 -18.38 14.53
N ALA A 481 -1.15 -18.70 13.98
CA ALA A 481 -2.44 -18.53 14.64
C ALA A 481 -3.22 -19.84 14.63
N ALA A 482 -4.01 -20.08 15.68
CA ALA A 482 -4.99 -21.16 15.71
C ALA A 482 -6.32 -20.67 15.09
N GLY A 483 -7.00 -21.56 14.37
CA GLY A 483 -8.36 -21.34 13.86
C GLY A 483 -8.44 -20.76 12.45
N ASP A 484 -9.67 -20.41 12.08
CA ASP A 484 -10.03 -19.85 10.78
C ASP A 484 -9.44 -18.45 10.54
N PRO A 485 -9.24 -18.04 9.27
CA PRO A 485 -8.78 -16.69 8.97
C PRO A 485 -9.75 -15.64 9.54
N PRO A 486 -9.24 -14.45 9.95
CA PRO A 486 -10.10 -13.38 10.42
C PRO A 486 -11.15 -13.04 9.36
N GLN A 487 -12.38 -12.77 9.77
CA GLN A 487 -13.43 -12.33 8.86
C GLN A 487 -12.97 -11.05 8.14
N PRO A 488 -12.95 -11.03 6.79
CA PRO A 488 -12.53 -9.85 6.05
C PRO A 488 -13.34 -8.64 6.48
N LEU A 489 -12.64 -7.54 6.79
CA LEU A 489 -13.31 -6.31 7.14
C LEU A 489 -13.82 -5.60 5.87
N PRO A 490 -15.04 -5.04 5.88
CA PRO A 490 -15.55 -4.33 4.72
C PRO A 490 -14.79 -3.02 4.52
N CYS A 491 -14.47 -2.72 3.27
CA CYS A 491 -13.45 -1.71 2.96
C CYS A 491 -13.94 -0.28 2.95
N ASP A 492 -15.17 -0.07 2.50
CA ASP A 492 -15.81 1.23 2.47
C ASP A 492 -16.88 1.33 3.55
N MET A 493 -16.62 0.80 4.75
CA MET A 493 -17.48 1.05 5.89
C MET A 493 -17.40 2.54 6.25
N ARG A 494 -18.48 3.24 5.93
CA ARG A 494 -18.69 4.60 6.40
C ARG A 494 -18.76 4.60 7.93
N SER A 495 -18.09 5.58 8.54
CA SER A 495 -18.34 5.87 9.95
C SER A 495 -19.80 6.24 10.16
N GLN A 496 -20.33 6.02 11.36
CA GLN A 496 -21.70 6.44 11.68
C GLN A 496 -21.90 7.95 11.46
N ALA A 497 -20.88 8.77 11.78
CA ALA A 497 -20.92 10.20 11.52
C ALA A 497 -21.11 10.54 10.02
N MET A 498 -20.44 9.81 9.12
CA MET A 498 -20.59 9.99 7.68
C MET A 498 -21.96 9.53 7.18
N ILE A 499 -22.46 8.39 7.70
CA ILE A 499 -23.82 7.91 7.39
C ILE A 499 -24.86 8.95 7.81
N ASP A 500 -24.75 9.50 9.01
CA ASP A 500 -25.67 10.51 9.52
C ASP A 500 -25.60 11.82 8.73
N GLN A 501 -24.39 12.23 8.30
CA GLN A 501 -24.23 13.41 7.46
C GLN A 501 -24.92 13.25 6.09
N LEU A 502 -24.72 12.11 5.42
CA LEU A 502 -25.36 11.80 4.14
C LEU A 502 -26.88 11.68 4.27
N ALA A 503 -27.35 10.99 5.32
CA ALA A 503 -28.77 10.89 5.62
C ALA A 503 -29.40 12.29 5.87
N ALA A 504 -28.67 13.17 6.56
CA ALA A 504 -29.12 14.54 6.79
C ALA A 504 -29.19 15.38 5.50
N PHE A 505 -28.26 15.20 4.55
CA PHE A 505 -28.35 15.87 3.24
C PHE A 505 -29.58 15.43 2.45
N VAL A 506 -29.83 14.13 2.40
CA VAL A 506 -31.01 13.57 1.72
C VAL A 506 -32.31 14.03 2.38
N ALA A 507 -32.36 14.06 3.72
CA ALA A 507 -33.54 14.49 4.46
C ALA A 507 -33.86 15.98 4.30
N ARG A 508 -32.84 16.83 4.07
CA ARG A 508 -33.03 18.28 3.85
C ARG A 508 -33.51 18.64 2.45
N ASP A 509 -33.34 17.74 1.48
CA ASP A 509 -33.80 17.93 0.11
C ASP A 509 -35.12 17.17 -0.12
N ALA A 510 -36.21 17.92 -0.38
CA ALA A 510 -37.54 17.33 -0.57
C ALA A 510 -37.60 16.38 -1.79
N GLN A 511 -36.83 16.67 -2.84
CA GLN A 511 -36.78 15.81 -4.02
C GLN A 511 -36.08 14.48 -3.72
N ASN A 512 -34.97 14.51 -2.98
CA ASN A 512 -34.25 13.31 -2.57
C ASN A 512 -35.04 12.50 -1.53
N SER A 513 -35.72 13.16 -0.59
CA SER A 513 -36.66 12.51 0.32
C SER A 513 -37.78 11.77 -0.44
N GLY A 514 -38.28 12.37 -1.53
CA GLY A 514 -39.19 11.71 -2.46
C GLY A 514 -38.57 10.48 -3.16
N ARG A 515 -37.32 10.58 -3.61
CA ARG A 515 -36.61 9.45 -4.26
C ARG A 515 -36.42 8.28 -3.31
N VAL A 516 -36.05 8.53 -2.05
CA VAL A 516 -35.95 7.47 -1.02
C VAL A 516 -37.31 6.81 -0.80
N THR A 517 -38.39 7.58 -0.78
CA THR A 517 -39.74 7.02 -0.64
C THR A 517 -40.10 6.10 -1.80
N THR A 518 -39.84 6.54 -3.04
CA THR A 518 -40.05 5.75 -4.25
C THR A 518 -39.20 4.49 -4.25
N LEU A 519 -37.91 4.60 -3.90
CA LEU A 519 -36.99 3.49 -3.77
C LEU A 519 -37.49 2.48 -2.72
N ARG A 520 -37.84 2.93 -1.52
CA ARG A 520 -38.30 2.03 -0.46
C ARG A 520 -39.54 1.25 -0.89
N LYS A 521 -40.59 1.96 -1.35
CA LYS A 521 -41.87 1.33 -1.69
C LYS A 521 -41.79 0.47 -2.95
N GLY A 522 -41.05 0.93 -3.95
CA GLY A 522 -40.96 0.29 -5.27
C GLY A 522 -39.93 -0.83 -5.34
N LEU A 523 -38.84 -0.74 -4.58
CA LEU A 523 -37.73 -1.70 -4.63
C LEU A 523 -37.64 -2.52 -3.35
N VAL A 524 -37.43 -1.86 -2.21
CA VAL A 524 -37.02 -2.53 -0.97
C VAL A 524 -38.14 -3.38 -0.37
N GLU A 525 -39.30 -2.79 -0.16
CA GLU A 525 -40.45 -3.48 0.46
C GLU A 525 -41.06 -4.55 -0.46
N LYS A 526 -40.93 -4.39 -1.78
CA LYS A 526 -41.44 -5.36 -2.76
C LYS A 526 -40.49 -6.52 -3.03
N HIS A 527 -39.19 -6.24 -3.16
CA HIS A 527 -38.25 -7.19 -3.74
C HIS A 527 -37.05 -7.51 -2.87
N CYS A 528 -36.71 -6.68 -1.87
CA CYS A 528 -35.47 -6.87 -1.11
C CYS A 528 -35.70 -7.49 0.29
N VAL A 529 -36.80 -7.15 0.97
CA VAL A 529 -37.08 -7.64 2.35
C VAL A 529 -37.17 -9.17 2.46
N GLY A 530 -37.47 -9.88 1.37
CA GLY A 530 -37.46 -11.35 1.37
C GLY A 530 -36.06 -11.97 1.52
N CYS A 531 -34.99 -11.24 1.16
CA CYS A 531 -33.60 -11.68 1.30
C CYS A 531 -32.83 -10.89 2.38
N HIS A 532 -33.31 -9.69 2.73
CA HIS A 532 -32.66 -8.77 3.67
C HIS A 532 -33.59 -8.49 4.87
N SER A 533 -33.64 -9.43 5.82
CA SER A 533 -34.41 -9.23 7.06
C SER A 533 -33.81 -8.18 7.99
N ASP A 534 -32.56 -7.80 7.75
CA ASP A 534 -31.72 -6.87 8.50
C ASP A 534 -31.92 -5.40 8.14
N PHE A 535 -32.79 -5.09 7.16
CA PHE A 535 -33.22 -3.71 6.91
C PHE A 535 -33.79 -3.05 8.19
N GLY A 536 -34.31 -3.81 9.15
CA GLY A 536 -34.80 -3.27 10.42
C GLY A 536 -36.15 -2.54 10.32
N LEU A 537 -36.90 -2.78 9.24
CA LEU A 537 -38.26 -2.28 9.05
C LEU A 537 -39.22 -3.00 10.01
N LYS A 538 -39.92 -2.24 10.85
CA LYS A 538 -40.85 -2.76 11.86
C LYS A 538 -42.30 -2.36 11.56
N PRO A 539 -43.29 -3.20 11.91
CA PRO A 539 -44.69 -2.81 11.89
C PRO A 539 -44.92 -1.55 12.75
N GLY A 540 -45.75 -0.61 12.26
CA GLY A 540 -46.09 0.62 12.98
C GLY A 540 -45.10 1.79 12.85
N GLN A 541 -43.95 1.61 12.19
CA GLN A 541 -43.04 2.73 11.89
C GLN A 541 -43.66 3.74 10.90
N SER A 542 -43.39 5.02 11.11
CA SER A 542 -43.77 6.07 10.16
C SER A 542 -43.05 5.91 8.83
N ASP A 543 -43.63 6.41 7.74
CA ASP A 543 -42.98 6.38 6.42
C ASP A 543 -41.61 7.10 6.44
N ALA A 544 -41.45 8.14 7.26
CA ALA A 544 -40.20 8.86 7.44
C ALA A 544 -39.13 8.01 8.14
N ASP A 545 -39.50 7.30 9.22
CA ASP A 545 -38.57 6.42 9.94
C ASP A 545 -38.13 5.24 9.08
N LYS A 546 -39.05 4.67 8.30
CA LYS A 546 -38.74 3.61 7.35
C LYS A 546 -37.78 4.09 6.26
N ASN A 547 -38.02 5.27 5.69
CA ASN A 547 -37.12 5.88 4.72
C ASN A 547 -35.70 6.09 5.30
N ALA A 548 -35.63 6.64 6.52
CA ALA A 548 -34.36 6.86 7.21
C ALA A 548 -33.62 5.55 7.50
N THR A 549 -34.36 4.51 7.89
CA THR A 549 -33.84 3.16 8.17
C THR A 549 -33.26 2.52 6.91
N VAL A 550 -34.02 2.50 5.80
CA VAL A 550 -33.56 1.97 4.51
C VAL A 550 -32.33 2.73 4.00
N LEU A 551 -32.36 4.06 4.04
CA LEU A 551 -31.25 4.87 3.57
C LEU A 551 -29.98 4.59 4.36
N ARG A 552 -30.06 4.54 5.69
CA ARG A 552 -28.91 4.22 6.55
C ARG A 552 -28.36 2.83 6.28
N PHE A 553 -29.23 1.83 6.12
CA PHE A 553 -28.83 0.48 5.75
C PHE A 553 -28.06 0.47 4.42
N MET A 554 -28.60 1.11 3.38
CA MET A 554 -27.94 1.16 2.07
C MET A 554 -26.60 1.90 2.11
N LEU A 555 -26.52 2.98 2.91
CA LEU A 555 -25.29 3.74 3.11
C LEU A 555 -24.23 2.98 3.91
N SER A 556 -24.64 2.03 4.77
CA SER A 556 -23.72 1.17 5.52
C SER A 556 -23.21 -0.02 4.71
N GLN A 557 -23.82 -0.32 3.56
CA GLN A 557 -23.37 -1.42 2.71
C GLN A 557 -22.10 -1.04 1.96
N ASP A 558 -21.10 -1.91 2.05
CA ASP A 558 -19.79 -1.75 1.42
C ASP A 558 -19.92 -1.56 -0.10
N GLY A 559 -19.40 -0.43 -0.60
CA GLY A 559 -19.34 -0.10 -2.03
C GLY A 559 -20.68 0.01 -2.76
N TRP A 560 -21.83 -0.02 -2.07
CA TRP A 560 -23.14 0.03 -2.74
C TRP A 560 -23.41 1.39 -3.38
N ILE A 561 -23.15 2.47 -2.64
CA ILE A 561 -23.39 3.84 -3.05
C ILE A 561 -22.06 4.58 -3.00
N TYR A 562 -21.67 5.22 -4.09
CA TYR A 562 -20.64 6.26 -4.09
C TYR A 562 -21.35 7.59 -4.37
N PRO A 563 -21.48 8.49 -3.38
CA PRO A 563 -22.15 9.75 -3.58
C PRO A 563 -21.59 10.48 -4.82
N ASP A 564 -22.50 10.95 -5.67
CA ASP A 564 -22.23 11.72 -6.89
C ASP A 564 -21.65 10.95 -8.08
N ASP A 565 -21.41 9.65 -7.90
CA ASP A 565 -20.94 8.72 -8.94
C ASP A 565 -21.86 7.48 -9.02
N PRO A 566 -23.06 7.62 -9.60
CA PRO A 566 -24.03 6.53 -9.69
C PRO A 566 -23.50 5.33 -10.49
N GLU A 567 -22.53 5.53 -11.39
CA GLU A 567 -22.00 4.48 -12.26
C GLU A 567 -21.02 3.54 -11.53
N SER A 568 -20.40 3.99 -10.44
CA SER A 568 -19.34 3.23 -9.76
C SER A 568 -19.85 2.29 -8.65
N GLY A 569 -21.11 2.41 -8.20
CA GLY A 569 -21.63 1.68 -7.04
C GLY A 569 -22.13 0.26 -7.33
N LYS A 570 -21.87 -0.69 -6.41
CA LYS A 570 -22.39 -2.08 -6.46
C LYS A 570 -23.91 -2.13 -6.52
N LEU A 571 -24.61 -1.13 -5.98
CA LEU A 571 -26.07 -1.09 -6.02
C LEU A 571 -26.58 -1.02 -7.46
N ARG A 572 -25.98 -0.16 -8.30
CA ARG A 572 -26.37 -0.04 -9.71
C ARG A 572 -26.10 -1.32 -10.48
N THR A 573 -24.90 -1.89 -10.32
CA THR A 573 -24.52 -3.10 -11.05
C THR A 573 -25.43 -4.27 -10.69
N ARG A 574 -25.73 -4.45 -9.40
CA ARG A 574 -26.63 -5.51 -8.93
C ARG A 574 -28.09 -5.29 -9.32
N LEU A 575 -28.59 -4.05 -9.32
CA LEU A 575 -29.98 -3.77 -9.75
C LEU A 575 -30.21 -3.91 -11.26
N ARG A 576 -29.13 -3.82 -12.06
CA ARG A 576 -29.19 -3.85 -13.54
C ARG A 576 -28.55 -5.10 -14.16
N GLY A 577 -27.89 -5.94 -13.38
CA GLY A 577 -27.18 -7.13 -13.87
C GLY A 577 -25.95 -6.80 -14.70
N LEU A 578 -25.23 -5.73 -14.31
CA LEU A 578 -24.01 -5.30 -15.00
C LEU A 578 -22.79 -6.00 -14.40
N GLY A 579 -21.90 -6.50 -15.27
CA GLY A 579 -20.66 -7.16 -14.83
C GLY A 579 -20.90 -8.51 -14.17
N ALA A 580 -19.98 -8.91 -13.28
CA ALA A 580 -19.98 -10.22 -12.63
C ALA A 580 -20.69 -10.26 -11.26
N GLU A 581 -21.25 -9.13 -10.81
CA GLU A 581 -21.93 -9.02 -9.51
C GLU A 581 -23.26 -9.80 -9.51
N LYS A 582 -23.62 -10.37 -8.35
CA LYS A 582 -24.90 -11.09 -8.20
C LYS A 582 -26.06 -10.13 -8.35
N LEU A 583 -26.92 -10.39 -9.34
CA LEU A 583 -28.13 -9.62 -9.57
C LEU A 583 -29.03 -9.59 -8.33
N MET A 584 -29.55 -8.41 -8.00
CA MET A 584 -30.54 -8.20 -6.93
C MET A 584 -31.71 -7.36 -7.49
N PRO A 585 -32.98 -7.74 -7.25
CA PRO A 585 -33.39 -9.01 -6.65
C PRO A 585 -33.03 -10.21 -7.56
N PRO A 586 -32.90 -11.43 -7.01
CA PRO A 586 -32.75 -12.63 -7.82
C PRO A 586 -33.90 -12.76 -8.84
N GLY A 587 -33.58 -13.02 -10.11
CA GLY A 587 -34.57 -13.02 -11.20
C GLY A 587 -35.03 -11.61 -11.64
N GLY A 588 -34.36 -10.56 -11.18
CA GLY A 588 -34.71 -9.17 -11.43
C GLY A 588 -34.51 -8.69 -12.87
N GLU A 589 -33.89 -9.48 -13.74
CA GLU A 589 -33.51 -9.12 -15.11
C GLU A 589 -34.74 -8.88 -16.00
N SER A 590 -35.87 -9.51 -15.67
CA SER A 590 -37.13 -9.31 -16.36
C SER A 590 -37.92 -8.11 -15.84
N LEU A 591 -37.69 -7.65 -14.60
CA LEU A 591 -38.50 -6.60 -13.95
C LEU A 591 -38.60 -5.30 -14.75
N PRO A 592 -37.53 -4.78 -15.39
CA PRO A 592 -37.64 -3.61 -16.26
C PRO A 592 -38.63 -3.78 -17.43
N LYS A 593 -38.88 -5.03 -17.86
CA LYS A 593 -39.82 -5.37 -18.94
C LYS A 593 -41.19 -5.79 -18.40
N THR A 594 -41.24 -6.45 -17.24
CA THR A 594 -42.46 -7.09 -16.72
C THR A 594 -43.22 -6.24 -15.71
N GLU A 595 -42.55 -5.33 -14.99
CA GLU A 595 -43.18 -4.44 -14.02
C GLU A 595 -43.22 -2.99 -14.52
N PRO A 596 -44.42 -2.44 -14.80
CA PRO A 596 -44.57 -1.06 -15.22
C PRO A 596 -43.90 -0.08 -14.25
N GLY A 597 -42.99 0.74 -14.76
CA GLY A 597 -42.29 1.76 -13.99
C GLY A 597 -41.00 1.29 -13.30
N TYR A 598 -40.66 0.00 -13.33
CA TYR A 598 -39.43 -0.50 -12.70
C TYR A 598 -38.15 0.08 -13.35
N ALA A 599 -38.12 0.24 -14.68
CA ALA A 599 -36.99 0.90 -15.34
C ALA A 599 -36.77 2.34 -14.81
N ARG A 600 -37.85 3.10 -14.63
CA ARG A 600 -37.82 4.47 -14.06
C ARG A 600 -37.44 4.47 -12.58
N LEU A 601 -37.78 3.43 -11.85
CA LEU A 601 -37.35 3.23 -10.47
C LEU A 601 -35.82 3.08 -10.40
N LEU A 602 -35.21 2.32 -11.32
CA LEU A 602 -33.75 2.21 -11.40
C LEU A 602 -33.09 3.57 -11.67
N ASP A 603 -33.65 4.36 -12.60
CA ASP A 603 -33.16 5.72 -12.87
C ASP A 603 -33.35 6.65 -11.65
N THR A 604 -34.38 6.42 -10.86
CA THR A 604 -34.62 7.14 -9.60
C THR A 604 -33.54 6.83 -8.55
N VAL A 605 -33.07 5.57 -8.51
CA VAL A 605 -31.95 5.17 -7.64
C VAL A 605 -30.67 5.89 -8.08
N ASP A 606 -30.36 5.89 -9.38
CA ASP A 606 -29.17 6.59 -9.91
C ASP A 606 -29.23 8.10 -9.63
N LEU A 607 -30.41 8.71 -9.80
CA LEU A 607 -30.63 10.13 -9.52
C LEU A 607 -30.49 10.46 -8.03
N LEU A 608 -30.91 9.57 -7.13
CA LEU A 608 -30.67 9.74 -5.69
C LEU A 608 -29.17 9.78 -5.41
N VAL A 609 -28.42 8.80 -5.91
CA VAL A 609 -26.96 8.74 -5.72
C VAL A 609 -26.25 9.96 -6.32
N ALA A 610 -26.67 10.41 -7.50
CA ALA A 610 -26.08 11.55 -8.19
C ALA A 610 -26.39 12.93 -7.56
N LYS A 611 -27.37 13.00 -6.65
CA LYS A 611 -27.87 14.28 -6.09
C LYS A 611 -27.94 14.29 -4.57
N MET A 612 -27.51 13.23 -3.90
CA MET A 612 -27.63 13.13 -2.44
C MET A 612 -26.73 14.12 -1.69
N VAL A 613 -25.63 14.57 -2.31
CA VAL A 613 -24.74 15.58 -1.73
C VAL A 613 -25.05 16.94 -2.32
N PRO A 614 -25.22 17.98 -1.49
CA PRO A 614 -25.43 19.34 -1.98
C PRO A 614 -24.12 19.91 -2.54
N GLY A 615 -24.17 20.41 -3.78
CA GLY A 615 -23.05 21.12 -4.40
C GLY A 615 -23.03 20.98 -5.92
N THR A 616 -21.93 21.40 -6.52
CA THR A 616 -21.75 21.36 -7.98
C THR A 616 -20.91 20.14 -8.35
N ARG A 617 -21.44 19.27 -9.21
CA ARG A 617 -20.68 18.16 -9.79
C ARG A 617 -19.63 18.71 -10.76
N MET A 618 -18.38 18.37 -10.52
CA MET A 618 -17.23 18.78 -11.31
C MET A 618 -16.39 17.56 -11.66
N ARG A 619 -15.81 17.52 -12.85
CA ARG A 619 -14.89 16.49 -13.30
C ARG A 619 -13.45 16.94 -13.06
N ILE A 620 -12.60 16.02 -12.62
CA ILE A 620 -11.15 16.23 -12.54
C ILE A 620 -10.59 16.27 -13.98
N LYS A 621 -9.93 17.37 -14.39
CA LYS A 621 -9.37 17.45 -15.75
C LYS A 621 -8.31 16.36 -15.98
N SER A 622 -8.19 15.90 -17.22
CA SER A 622 -7.07 15.09 -17.67
C SER A 622 -5.75 15.87 -17.63
N GLY A 623 -4.63 15.19 -17.38
CA GLY A 623 -3.28 15.78 -17.31
C GLY A 623 -2.27 14.85 -16.63
N PRO A 624 -1.00 15.29 -16.44
CA PRO A 624 0.05 14.51 -15.79
C PRO A 624 -0.37 14.00 -14.40
N PRO A 625 0.18 12.85 -13.96
CA PRO A 625 -0.18 12.24 -12.68
C PRO A 625 0.22 13.17 -11.53
N GLN A 626 -0.47 13.06 -10.39
CA GLN A 626 -0.38 13.89 -9.18
C GLN A 626 -1.37 15.07 -9.11
N ARG A 627 -2.67 14.78 -9.23
CA ARG A 627 -3.72 15.70 -8.72
C ARG A 627 -4.13 15.29 -7.31
N LYS A 628 -3.22 15.59 -6.40
CA LYS A 628 -3.40 15.40 -4.97
C LYS A 628 -4.51 16.30 -4.45
N PHE A 629 -5.27 15.79 -3.50
CA PHE A 629 -6.15 16.60 -2.67
C PHE A 629 -5.63 16.61 -1.24
N TYR A 630 -6.02 17.64 -0.50
CA TYR A 630 -5.40 18.00 0.76
C TYR A 630 -6.46 18.28 1.82
N GLY A 631 -6.05 18.16 3.07
CA GLY A 631 -6.82 18.58 4.22
C GLY A 631 -6.67 20.08 4.41
N LYS A 632 -7.45 20.63 5.34
CA LYS A 632 -7.31 22.03 5.75
C LYS A 632 -5.88 22.38 6.15
N SER A 633 -5.18 21.47 6.84
CA SER A 633 -3.79 21.61 7.31
C SER A 633 -2.70 21.41 6.24
N ASN A 634 -3.06 21.35 4.94
CA ASN A 634 -2.14 20.99 3.84
C ASN A 634 -1.60 19.55 3.88
N LYS A 635 -2.10 18.70 4.78
CA LYS A 635 -1.79 17.26 4.74
C LYS A 635 -2.38 16.64 3.48
N GLU A 636 -1.58 15.90 2.72
CA GLU A 636 -2.04 15.19 1.53
C GLU A 636 -3.01 14.08 1.95
N CYS A 637 -4.21 14.09 1.36
CA CYS A 637 -5.27 13.12 1.66
C CYS A 637 -5.36 11.99 0.63
N GLY A 638 -4.61 12.08 -0.48
CA GLY A 638 -4.60 11.08 -1.54
C GLY A 638 -4.71 11.70 -2.94
N GLU A 639 -5.05 10.86 -3.92
CA GLU A 639 -5.15 11.23 -5.33
C GLU A 639 -6.46 10.73 -5.93
N ILE A 640 -7.12 11.60 -6.70
CA ILE A 640 -8.34 11.26 -7.43
C ILE A 640 -7.98 11.14 -8.92
N PRO A 641 -8.25 9.99 -9.57
CA PRO A 641 -7.97 9.82 -10.99
C PRO A 641 -8.57 10.91 -11.87
N ALA A 642 -7.89 11.22 -12.97
CA ALA A 642 -8.44 12.05 -14.02
C ALA A 642 -9.81 11.53 -14.48
N SER A 643 -10.69 12.43 -14.92
CA SER A 643 -12.06 12.15 -15.35
C SER A 643 -13.07 11.72 -14.28
N LYS A 644 -12.64 11.50 -13.02
CA LYS A 644 -13.56 11.25 -11.91
C LYS A 644 -14.40 12.49 -11.59
N VAL A 645 -15.62 12.26 -11.12
CA VAL A 645 -16.54 13.32 -10.71
C VAL A 645 -16.45 13.49 -9.19
N VAL A 646 -16.38 14.74 -8.75
CA VAL A 646 -16.45 15.14 -7.34
C VAL A 646 -17.55 16.19 -7.17
N VAL A 647 -18.17 16.27 -6.00
CA VAL A 647 -19.08 17.37 -5.68
C VAL A 647 -18.38 18.46 -4.91
N VAL A 648 -18.27 19.60 -5.57
CA VAL A 648 -17.73 20.84 -5.00
C VAL A 648 -18.81 21.49 -4.16
N THR A 649 -18.65 21.38 -2.84
CA THR A 649 -19.53 22.01 -1.84
C THR A 649 -19.23 23.50 -1.68
N GLN A 650 -17.99 23.92 -1.94
CA GLN A 650 -17.60 25.33 -1.97
C GLN A 650 -16.59 25.54 -3.10
N ARG A 651 -16.99 26.28 -4.13
CA ARG A 651 -16.12 26.55 -5.28
C ARG A 651 -14.85 27.27 -4.87
N SER A 652 -14.96 28.29 -4.02
CA SER A 652 -13.84 28.96 -3.36
C SER A 652 -13.91 28.67 -1.87
N ALA A 653 -13.01 27.84 -1.38
CA ALA A 653 -12.93 27.50 0.04
C ALA A 653 -12.51 28.73 0.85
N VAL A 654 -13.34 29.09 1.85
CA VAL A 654 -13.12 30.27 2.70
C VAL A 654 -11.84 30.15 3.52
N ASP A 655 -11.53 28.93 3.96
CA ASP A 655 -10.40 28.59 4.79
C ASP A 655 -9.17 28.11 4.00
N LYS A 656 -9.26 28.05 2.67
CA LYS A 656 -8.16 27.64 1.80
C LYS A 656 -8.23 28.33 0.42
N PRO A 657 -7.78 29.58 0.31
CA PRO A 657 -7.79 30.32 -0.95
C PRO A 657 -7.10 29.57 -2.10
N GLY A 658 -7.67 29.63 -3.30
CA GLY A 658 -7.18 28.88 -4.48
C GLY A 658 -7.63 27.42 -4.56
N PHE A 659 -8.32 26.92 -3.53
CA PHE A 659 -8.88 25.57 -3.52
C PHE A 659 -10.41 25.59 -3.55
N SER A 660 -10.98 24.54 -4.14
CA SER A 660 -12.37 24.15 -3.95
C SER A 660 -12.45 23.15 -2.81
N ARG A 661 -13.41 23.37 -1.91
CA ARG A 661 -13.81 22.33 -0.95
C ARG A 661 -14.81 21.42 -1.65
N PHE A 662 -14.56 20.13 -1.59
CA PHE A 662 -15.44 19.12 -2.15
C PHE A 662 -15.87 18.13 -1.06
N PHE A 663 -16.95 17.42 -1.33
CA PHE A 663 -17.41 16.35 -0.45
C PHE A 663 -16.44 15.17 -0.48
N ARG A 664 -16.35 14.41 0.62
CA ARG A 664 -15.39 13.31 0.79
C ARG A 664 -15.33 12.43 -0.47
N PRO A 665 -14.13 12.17 -1.03
CA PRO A 665 -14.00 11.25 -2.16
C PRO A 665 -14.28 9.81 -1.70
N ALA A 666 -14.48 8.90 -2.65
CA ALA A 666 -14.54 7.48 -2.31
C ALA A 666 -13.27 7.06 -1.54
N ASP A 667 -13.44 6.19 -0.55
CA ASP A 667 -12.38 5.73 0.34
C ASP A 667 -11.15 5.13 -0.40
N PRO A 668 -11.27 4.49 -1.58
CA PRO A 668 -10.12 4.07 -2.38
C PRO A 668 -9.20 5.19 -2.85
N TYR A 669 -9.65 6.45 -2.81
CA TYR A 669 -8.82 7.62 -3.15
C TYR A 669 -8.18 8.27 -1.93
N LEU A 670 -8.54 7.84 -0.71
CA LEU A 670 -7.96 8.35 0.53
C LEU A 670 -6.69 7.59 0.89
N ASN A 671 -5.61 8.31 1.14
CA ASN A 671 -4.35 7.75 1.66
C ASN A 671 -4.34 7.62 3.20
N GLY A 672 -5.46 7.92 3.87
CA GLY A 672 -5.59 7.92 5.34
C GLY A 672 -4.98 9.14 6.04
N GLY A 673 -4.41 10.08 5.29
CA GLY A 673 -3.80 11.30 5.82
C GLY A 673 -4.80 12.28 6.43
N CYS A 674 -6.05 12.26 6.00
CA CYS A 674 -7.07 13.23 6.42
C CYS A 674 -8.26 12.57 7.08
N THR A 675 -8.89 13.33 7.96
CA THR A 675 -10.16 13.00 8.60
C THR A 675 -11.29 13.84 8.00
N ASP A 676 -12.54 13.44 8.22
CA ASP A 676 -13.70 14.23 7.76
C ASP A 676 -13.74 15.63 8.37
N GLY A 677 -13.22 15.78 9.60
CA GLY A 677 -13.08 17.06 10.27
C GLY A 677 -12.08 18.00 9.59
N ASP A 678 -11.07 17.45 8.93
CA ASP A 678 -10.09 18.24 8.18
C ASP A 678 -10.67 18.83 6.90
N GLY A 679 -11.76 18.27 6.38
CA GLY A 679 -12.31 18.61 5.07
C GLY A 679 -11.40 18.21 3.89
N TYR A 680 -11.95 18.24 2.68
CA TYR A 680 -11.25 17.80 1.47
C TYR A 680 -11.17 18.93 0.45
N TYR A 681 -9.95 19.22 0.01
CA TYR A 681 -9.64 20.39 -0.80
C TYR A 681 -8.82 20.00 -2.03
N ILE A 682 -9.24 20.48 -3.19
CA ILE A 682 -8.49 20.33 -4.43
C ILE A 682 -8.32 21.70 -5.09
N ARG A 683 -7.19 21.91 -5.76
CA ARG A 683 -6.94 23.19 -6.44
C ARG A 683 -7.97 23.43 -7.55
N GLN A 684 -8.46 24.66 -7.65
CA GLN A 684 -9.56 25.02 -8.56
C GLN A 684 -9.25 24.74 -10.03
N GLU A 685 -8.00 24.95 -10.44
CA GLU A 685 -7.53 24.74 -11.81
C GLU A 685 -7.65 23.28 -12.27
N PHE A 686 -7.83 22.33 -11.33
CA PHE A 686 -7.97 20.93 -11.64
C PHE A 686 -9.41 20.48 -11.92
N LEU A 687 -10.38 21.38 -11.77
CA LEU A 687 -11.79 21.07 -11.91
C LEU A 687 -12.39 21.68 -13.19
N VAL A 688 -13.28 20.93 -13.85
CA VAL A 688 -14.15 21.42 -14.93
C VAL A 688 -15.60 21.03 -14.67
N PRO A 689 -16.59 21.82 -15.11
CA PRO A 689 -17.99 21.43 -15.02
C PRO A 689 -18.25 20.10 -15.71
N VAL A 690 -19.09 19.26 -15.09
CA VAL A 690 -19.68 18.11 -15.79
C VAL A 690 -20.68 18.69 -16.80
N GLN A 691 -20.41 18.51 -18.09
CA GLN A 691 -21.30 18.91 -19.18
C GLN A 691 -22.57 18.06 -19.20
#